data_AF-A0A939GI92-F1
#
_entry.id   AF-A0A939GI92-F1
#
_cell.length_a   1.000
_cell.length_b   1.000
_cell.length_c   1.000
_cell.angle_alpha   90.00
_cell.angle_beta   90.00
_cell.angle_gamma   90.00
#
_symmetry.space_group_name_H-M   'P 1'
#
loop_
_entity.id
_entity.type
_entity.pdbx_description
1 polymer ?
#
loop_
_entity_poly.entity_id
_entity_poly.type
_entity_poly.pdbx_seq_one_letter_code
_entity_poly.pdbx_strand_id
1 'polypeptide(L)'
;MTSLIVLLCGVLSANAQITITNLNTSDCYPDAAGTSSKATIRVLINWATVPASNPYVRVSLGTQTRDFLTGSGTYNIAGYSSTQTIVSPQEIAFEVPADGTVKTVSATFGRFNLLGAFIATGTPVSASTTAPPACPRTPCSTSGLGGVVFNDYNADGVRNTVTVSGITSGETNGVANVEVRITAANGLTATTLTDEYGYYAFTQPLTYPVRVEFANIPAEYQQAATPNGTSSRTTTQFITAASCTVNLGVNSFYDFCNLAPKVFTPCYVNGNPTGGGDAGQDPVLVATNLTGSPNVFGTAEIPYALGKQIGATWGLAFNRNTKKLFSSAVLRRHVGLGPLNIGGVYITDVGSATTAATSFTNLTGSFLNLAAAPVSASLTTMTAAQLANTGAGSRLLPAAKGISGATGATRDAVVFTNVGKQGLGDLEISDDGNTLYAVNLLEKKLISVDISTYNATSSTANVTATFTTIPNPGCILGEWRPWALKYYRGKLYVGGVCDASGTTLAPGLDATNSASLSAARKNLKAVVYEYDGTSFTSVFDFPLTYPKGFPYANYPSLTGWYPWTDDWSILSQGSTDVVFPQPMFSDIEFDIDGSMLLGFGDRTGFQTGVNNYSPVPTDNQFYLGFSGGDVLKAYAKNGVFILENNGKAGPFTGSGAGNNQGPGFGEYFNDNWSFGGTTYHAEAALGALALRPGSGQTVATSIDPVNDVAWSSGFRLLNNNTGLRDAAFSVYTSGGGAPAPANGTLGKAAGLGDVELNCDTPTYLEIGNRVWYDLDNDGVQDPTEKGISGVSVKLYAAGNATTPLSTTTTDANGEYYFTAAKGVQPNQQYIIVIGDGQQVAGLPDHLLIAGRTYVLTVPNTGEGPATYIDQNDSDAEQALAGLFLNKLTIPVSTSAFTVDNHRLDAGFSCIQPTSISLVATSATCNGTTPQNNGSIVLSTSVVNGDKYAIVSGTVTTGFAYSTATAIGTTFPKSLTTGVSNAGATYTVRIYNGSTDCYVDQVVVVDPKSCVCIPPVVVAAASSNVVCTTATALLTATVTLTGSYTYAWIAPAGATLTGANTATATASGFTTGLKTFTVTVTSGPGCFTTATVSLSATACLGCSISLNPAIPVQSACNDNGTATSAADDYFTVTVQATAVNGGASGKYEVVIGANLDGTGGTVLNAGGTAYSTAATVGTATTFMANGSSTYLVTVRDLDTPTCKTTFTTTAVQSCSVCPPQLCIPMTGLKQ
;
A
#
# COMPACT_ATOMS: atom_id res chain seq x y z
N MET A 1 -73.53 -47.35 -21.69
CA MET A 1 -73.09 -47.99 -20.43
C MET A 1 -72.02 -48.98 -20.84
N THR A 2 -70.73 -48.71 -20.70
CA THR A 2 -69.99 -48.57 -19.44
C THR A 2 -68.66 -47.88 -19.72
N SER A 3 -68.54 -46.64 -19.27
CA SER A 3 -67.28 -45.91 -19.05
C SER A 3 -67.27 -45.54 -17.58
N LEU A 4 -66.75 -46.40 -16.71
CA LEU A 4 -66.36 -46.13 -15.31
C LEU A 4 -65.80 -47.44 -14.74
N ILE A 5 -64.77 -47.36 -13.89
CA ILE A 5 -64.07 -48.48 -13.23
C ILE A 5 -62.85 -49.00 -14.01
N VAL A 6 -61.83 -48.15 -14.18
CA VAL A 6 -60.42 -48.44 -13.83
C VAL A 6 -59.79 -47.14 -13.32
N LEU A 7 -60.38 -46.59 -12.27
CA LEU A 7 -59.76 -45.65 -11.34
C LEU A 7 -59.83 -46.34 -9.98
N LEU A 8 -58.77 -46.28 -9.17
CA LEU A 8 -58.56 -47.02 -7.91
C LEU A 8 -57.95 -48.42 -8.05
N CYS A 9 -56.68 -48.46 -8.45
CA CYS A 9 -55.71 -49.29 -7.73
C CYS A 9 -54.57 -48.36 -7.31
N GLY A 10 -54.71 -47.77 -6.12
CA GLY A 10 -53.65 -47.00 -5.48
C GLY A 10 -52.56 -47.97 -5.04
N VAL A 11 -51.57 -48.17 -5.91
CA VAL A 11 -50.26 -48.59 -5.44
C VAL A 11 -49.71 -47.40 -4.67
N LEU A 12 -49.44 -47.58 -3.38
CA LEU A 12 -48.60 -46.68 -2.59
C LEU A 12 -47.21 -46.63 -3.27
N SER A 13 -47.06 -45.85 -4.33
CA SER A 13 -45.75 -45.43 -4.81
C SER A 13 -45.21 -44.50 -3.74
N ALA A 14 -44.04 -44.83 -3.18
CA ALA A 14 -43.29 -43.88 -2.35
C ALA A 14 -43.28 -42.53 -3.08
N ASN A 15 -43.90 -41.51 -2.48
CA ASN A 15 -44.04 -40.21 -3.12
C ASN A 15 -42.62 -39.71 -3.45
N ALA A 16 -42.32 -39.58 -4.74
CA ALA A 16 -41.08 -38.94 -5.19
C ALA A 16 -41.07 -37.51 -4.63
N GLN A 17 -40.13 -37.23 -3.73
CA GLN A 17 -39.99 -35.93 -3.06
C GLN A 17 -38.66 -35.28 -3.43
N ILE A 18 -38.72 -33.98 -3.73
CA ILE A 18 -37.56 -33.11 -3.86
C ILE A 18 -37.23 -32.53 -2.49
N THR A 19 -35.95 -32.41 -2.15
CA THR A 19 -35.50 -31.61 -1.01
C THR A 19 -34.45 -30.59 -1.44
N ILE A 20 -34.51 -29.42 -0.80
CA ILE A 20 -33.53 -28.36 -0.95
C ILE A 20 -32.61 -28.39 0.28
N THR A 21 -31.31 -28.50 0.05
CA THR A 21 -30.28 -28.43 1.09
C THR A 21 -29.15 -27.49 0.66
N ASN A 22 -28.24 -27.18 1.59
CA ASN A 22 -27.04 -26.34 1.35
C ASN A 22 -27.36 -25.02 0.62
N LEU A 23 -28.42 -24.33 1.05
CA LEU A 23 -28.77 -23.02 0.53
C LEU A 23 -27.80 -21.97 1.09
N ASN A 24 -26.82 -21.59 0.28
CA ASN A 24 -25.78 -20.63 0.64
C ASN A 24 -25.81 -19.44 -0.33
N THR A 25 -25.36 -18.27 0.12
CA THR A 25 -25.27 -17.06 -0.69
C THR A 25 -23.86 -16.54 -0.62
N SER A 26 -23.27 -16.16 -1.76
CA SER A 26 -21.96 -15.51 -1.78
C SER A 26 -22.11 -14.14 -1.11
N ASP A 27 -20.98 -13.55 -0.74
CA ASP A 27 -20.98 -12.11 -0.54
C ASP A 27 -21.16 -11.37 -1.89
N CYS A 28 -21.29 -10.05 -1.82
CA CYS A 28 -21.54 -9.23 -2.98
C CYS A 28 -20.27 -9.10 -3.85
N TYR A 29 -20.48 -8.91 -5.15
CA TYR A 29 -19.46 -8.58 -6.13
C TYR A 29 -20.01 -7.59 -7.15
N PRO A 30 -19.18 -6.80 -7.85
CA PRO A 30 -19.66 -5.85 -8.83
C PRO A 30 -20.06 -6.60 -10.10
N ASP A 31 -21.06 -6.08 -10.82
CA ASP A 31 -21.28 -6.51 -12.19
C ASP A 31 -20.08 -6.15 -13.08
N ALA A 32 -20.05 -6.69 -14.30
CA ALA A 32 -18.96 -6.45 -15.24
C ALA A 32 -18.74 -4.95 -15.55
N ALA A 33 -19.78 -4.11 -15.39
CA ALA A 33 -19.70 -2.67 -15.57
C ALA A 33 -19.23 -1.90 -14.31
N GLY A 34 -19.16 -2.56 -13.15
CA GLY A 34 -18.86 -1.94 -11.86
C GLY A 34 -19.96 -1.01 -11.34
N THR A 35 -21.16 -1.03 -11.92
CA THR A 35 -22.25 -0.06 -11.64
C THR A 35 -23.34 -0.62 -10.73
N SER A 36 -23.48 -1.94 -10.66
CA SER A 36 -24.43 -2.61 -9.77
C SER A 36 -23.77 -3.77 -9.04
N SER A 37 -24.33 -4.16 -7.89
CA SER A 37 -23.82 -5.28 -7.10
C SER A 37 -24.68 -6.52 -7.25
N LYS A 38 -24.03 -7.67 -7.36
CA LYS A 38 -24.61 -9.00 -7.53
C LYS A 38 -24.16 -9.92 -6.41
N ALA A 39 -24.87 -11.01 -6.22
CA ALA A 39 -24.48 -12.14 -5.40
C ALA A 39 -24.97 -13.43 -6.06
N THR A 40 -24.33 -14.56 -5.75
CA THR A 40 -24.74 -15.88 -6.23
C THR A 40 -25.39 -16.67 -5.10
N ILE A 41 -26.58 -17.22 -5.35
CA ILE A 41 -27.24 -18.16 -4.46
C ILE A 41 -27.02 -19.56 -5.00
N ARG A 42 -26.36 -20.40 -4.19
CA ARG A 42 -26.13 -21.82 -4.42
C ARG A 42 -27.19 -22.64 -3.71
N VAL A 43 -27.70 -23.68 -4.37
CA VAL A 43 -28.64 -24.62 -3.79
C VAL A 43 -28.35 -26.05 -4.25
N LEU A 44 -28.48 -27.00 -3.33
CA LEU A 44 -28.39 -28.42 -3.64
C LEU A 44 -29.80 -29.03 -3.76
N ILE A 45 -30.10 -29.60 -4.92
CA ILE A 45 -31.39 -30.21 -5.24
C ILE A 45 -31.26 -31.72 -5.16
N ASN A 46 -32.02 -32.35 -4.25
CA ASN A 46 -31.98 -33.79 -4.03
C ASN A 46 -33.32 -34.43 -4.38
N TRP A 47 -33.29 -35.67 -4.87
CA TRP A 47 -34.48 -36.51 -5.04
C TRP A 47 -34.17 -37.99 -4.81
N ALA A 48 -35.12 -38.72 -4.21
CA ALA A 48 -34.93 -40.13 -3.86
C ALA A 48 -35.32 -41.10 -5.00
N THR A 49 -36.40 -40.81 -5.72
CA THR A 49 -36.93 -41.60 -6.84
C THR A 49 -37.44 -40.68 -7.93
N VAL A 50 -37.26 -41.06 -9.20
CA VAL A 50 -37.79 -40.30 -10.35
C VAL A 50 -39.24 -40.75 -10.61
N PRO A 51 -40.23 -39.83 -10.65
CA PRO A 51 -41.59 -40.20 -11.02
C PRO A 51 -41.66 -40.62 -12.50
N ALA A 52 -42.26 -41.77 -12.80
CA ALA A 52 -42.34 -42.32 -14.17
C ALA A 52 -43.03 -41.42 -15.22
N SER A 53 -43.73 -40.36 -14.81
CA SER A 53 -44.45 -39.43 -15.70
C SER A 53 -43.93 -37.99 -15.67
N ASN A 54 -42.85 -37.71 -14.93
CA ASN A 54 -42.30 -36.38 -14.69
C ASN A 54 -40.77 -36.37 -14.86
N PRO A 55 -40.29 -36.24 -16.10
CA PRO A 55 -38.88 -36.41 -16.35
C PRO A 55 -38.07 -35.15 -16.05
N TYR A 56 -38.67 -34.02 -15.65
CA TYR A 56 -37.94 -32.77 -15.38
C TYR A 56 -38.09 -32.30 -13.94
N VAL A 57 -37.03 -31.67 -13.44
CA VAL A 57 -37.06 -30.79 -12.26
C VAL A 57 -36.90 -29.36 -12.74
N ARG A 58 -37.79 -28.49 -12.26
CA ARG A 58 -37.67 -27.04 -12.39
C ARG A 58 -37.27 -26.44 -11.06
N VAL A 59 -36.18 -25.68 -11.06
CA VAL A 59 -35.76 -24.82 -9.97
C VAL A 59 -36.01 -23.37 -10.38
N SER A 60 -36.53 -22.54 -9.49
CA SER A 60 -36.92 -21.17 -9.80
C SER A 60 -36.55 -20.21 -8.67
N LEU A 61 -36.14 -19.01 -9.05
CA LEU A 61 -35.91 -17.86 -8.17
C LEU A 61 -36.45 -16.61 -8.87
N GLY A 62 -37.58 -16.10 -8.40
CA GLY A 62 -38.28 -14.99 -9.07
C GLY A 62 -38.67 -15.37 -10.51
N THR A 63 -38.17 -14.62 -11.49
CA THR A 63 -38.39 -14.89 -12.93
C THR A 63 -37.35 -15.85 -13.53
N GLN A 64 -36.27 -16.17 -12.80
CA GLN A 64 -35.23 -17.07 -13.29
C GLN A 64 -35.64 -18.52 -13.06
N THR A 65 -35.42 -19.36 -14.07
CA THR A 65 -35.67 -20.81 -13.98
C THR A 65 -34.47 -21.61 -14.48
N ARG A 66 -34.29 -22.81 -13.94
CA ARG A 66 -33.38 -23.85 -14.42
C ARG A 66 -34.15 -25.15 -14.50
N ASP A 67 -34.15 -25.77 -15.68
CA ASP A 67 -34.86 -27.01 -15.95
C ASP A 67 -33.86 -28.07 -16.39
N PHE A 68 -33.92 -29.25 -15.79
CA PHE A 68 -33.08 -30.37 -16.18
C PHE A 68 -33.82 -31.70 -16.09
N LEU A 69 -33.42 -32.64 -16.93
CA LEU A 69 -34.00 -33.99 -16.95
C LEU A 69 -33.50 -34.77 -15.73
N THR A 70 -34.37 -35.53 -15.09
CA THR A 70 -34.03 -36.52 -14.08
C THR A 70 -33.97 -37.91 -14.68
N GLY A 71 -32.90 -38.65 -14.44
CA GLY A 71 -32.65 -39.93 -15.08
C GLY A 71 -32.05 -39.76 -16.48
N SER A 72 -32.33 -40.70 -17.37
CA SER A 72 -31.63 -40.86 -18.64
C SER A 72 -32.29 -40.12 -19.79
N GLY A 73 -31.52 -39.38 -20.58
CA GLY A 73 -31.99 -38.75 -21.80
C GLY A 73 -30.87 -38.28 -22.72
N THR A 74 -31.26 -37.77 -23.87
CA THR A 74 -30.32 -37.35 -24.92
C THR A 74 -29.87 -35.91 -24.71
N TYR A 75 -28.56 -35.71 -24.69
CA TYR A 75 -27.91 -34.40 -24.63
C TYR A 75 -26.88 -34.29 -25.74
N ASN A 76 -26.79 -33.12 -26.36
CA ASN A 76 -25.72 -32.83 -27.31
C ASN A 76 -24.53 -32.28 -26.55
N ILE A 77 -23.38 -32.96 -26.68
CA ILE A 77 -22.11 -32.57 -26.07
C ILE A 77 -21.07 -32.48 -27.18
N ALA A 78 -20.40 -31.33 -27.31
CA ALA A 78 -19.29 -31.12 -28.24
C ALA A 78 -19.53 -31.64 -29.68
N GLY A 79 -20.76 -31.52 -30.18
CA GLY A 79 -21.15 -31.98 -31.53
C GLY A 79 -21.59 -33.45 -31.63
N TYR A 80 -21.60 -34.21 -30.53
CA TYR A 80 -22.05 -35.59 -30.45
C TYR A 80 -23.37 -35.72 -29.70
N SER A 81 -24.25 -36.59 -30.19
CA SER A 81 -25.46 -36.99 -29.48
C SER A 81 -25.10 -38.05 -28.44
N SER A 82 -25.22 -37.69 -27.16
CA SER A 82 -24.93 -38.56 -26.00
C SER A 82 -26.20 -38.95 -25.27
N THR A 83 -26.26 -40.15 -24.70
CA THR A 83 -27.29 -40.50 -23.71
C THR A 83 -26.68 -40.35 -22.33
N GLN A 84 -27.18 -39.40 -21.54
CA GLN A 84 -26.68 -39.12 -20.19
C GLN A 84 -27.71 -39.48 -19.15
N THR A 85 -27.26 -40.00 -18.01
CA THR A 85 -28.08 -40.24 -16.83
C THR A 85 -27.77 -39.21 -15.75
N ILE A 86 -28.73 -38.32 -15.47
CA ILE A 86 -28.61 -37.29 -14.44
C ILE A 86 -29.00 -37.87 -13.08
N VAL A 87 -28.10 -37.73 -12.11
CA VAL A 87 -28.18 -38.39 -10.80
C VAL A 87 -28.32 -37.34 -9.69
N SER A 88 -29.14 -37.63 -8.67
CA SER A 88 -29.24 -36.78 -7.48
C SER A 88 -27.96 -36.88 -6.64
N PRO A 89 -27.55 -35.82 -5.93
CA PRO A 89 -28.10 -34.47 -5.99
C PRO A 89 -27.52 -33.65 -7.14
N GLN A 90 -28.09 -32.49 -7.45
CA GLN A 90 -27.55 -31.55 -8.44
C GLN A 90 -27.36 -30.18 -7.84
N GLU A 91 -26.21 -29.57 -8.13
CA GLU A 91 -25.91 -28.21 -7.71
C GLU A 91 -26.44 -27.20 -8.73
N ILE A 92 -27.23 -26.24 -8.25
CA ILE A 92 -27.85 -25.19 -9.06
C ILE A 92 -27.53 -23.85 -8.43
N ALA A 93 -27.22 -22.84 -9.24
CA ALA A 93 -26.99 -21.49 -8.76
C ALA A 93 -27.72 -20.42 -9.55
N PHE A 94 -28.03 -19.31 -8.88
CA PHE A 94 -28.67 -18.13 -9.45
C PHE A 94 -27.90 -16.88 -9.08
N GLU A 95 -27.65 -16.01 -10.05
CA GLU A 95 -27.18 -14.66 -9.76
C GLU A 95 -28.38 -13.77 -9.43
N VAL A 96 -28.26 -13.00 -8.34
CA VAL A 96 -29.28 -12.08 -7.86
C VAL A 96 -28.67 -10.71 -7.57
N PRO A 97 -29.47 -9.62 -7.51
CA PRO A 97 -28.99 -8.36 -6.96
C PRO A 97 -28.59 -8.52 -5.49
N ALA A 98 -27.45 -7.94 -5.11
CA ALA A 98 -27.02 -7.79 -3.72
C ALA A 98 -27.71 -6.56 -3.11
N ASP A 99 -28.97 -6.71 -2.72
CA ASP A 99 -29.86 -5.63 -2.29
C ASP A 99 -30.32 -5.76 -0.82
N GLY A 100 -29.73 -6.70 -0.05
CA GLY A 100 -30.13 -6.96 1.33
C GLY A 100 -31.49 -7.64 1.50
N THR A 101 -32.16 -8.06 0.41
CA THR A 101 -33.52 -8.62 0.49
C THR A 101 -33.55 -10.15 0.50
N VAL A 102 -34.62 -10.71 1.06
CA VAL A 102 -34.86 -12.16 1.09
C VAL A 102 -35.14 -12.69 -0.32
N LYS A 103 -34.46 -13.76 -0.70
CA LYS A 103 -34.63 -14.49 -1.96
C LYS A 103 -35.14 -15.90 -1.66
N THR A 104 -36.19 -16.32 -2.36
CA THR A 104 -36.80 -17.65 -2.19
C THR A 104 -36.55 -18.50 -3.44
N VAL A 105 -35.91 -19.64 -3.24
CA VAL A 105 -35.74 -20.68 -4.26
C VAL A 105 -36.86 -21.69 -4.10
N SER A 106 -37.48 -22.11 -5.21
CA SER A 106 -38.47 -23.19 -5.25
C SER A 106 -38.09 -24.26 -6.25
N ALA A 107 -38.32 -25.54 -5.93
CA ALA A 107 -38.07 -26.66 -6.82
C ALA A 107 -39.31 -27.57 -6.94
N THR A 108 -39.64 -28.03 -8.14
CA THR A 108 -40.78 -28.92 -8.40
C THR A 108 -40.50 -29.91 -9.54
N PHE A 109 -41.12 -31.08 -9.47
CA PHE A 109 -41.21 -31.98 -10.62
C PHE A 109 -42.21 -31.45 -11.65
N GLY A 110 -41.99 -31.79 -12.92
CA GLY A 110 -42.91 -31.47 -14.01
C GLY A 110 -42.56 -32.12 -15.34
N ARG A 111 -43.25 -31.65 -16.37
CA ARG A 111 -43.07 -32.05 -17.77
C ARG A 111 -43.39 -30.89 -18.70
N PHE A 112 -42.80 -30.88 -19.89
CA PHE A 112 -43.18 -29.95 -20.94
C PHE A 112 -44.35 -30.50 -21.76
N ASN A 113 -45.32 -29.64 -22.09
CA ASN A 113 -46.38 -29.99 -23.03
C ASN A 113 -45.92 -29.79 -24.49
N LEU A 114 -46.77 -30.14 -25.46
CA LEU A 114 -46.48 -30.01 -26.90
C LEU A 114 -46.23 -28.55 -27.34
N LEU A 115 -46.61 -27.57 -26.54
CA LEU A 115 -46.38 -26.13 -26.78
C LEU A 115 -45.13 -25.61 -26.06
N GLY A 116 -44.34 -26.50 -25.43
CA GLY A 116 -43.13 -26.13 -24.68
C GLY A 116 -43.40 -25.48 -23.31
N ALA A 117 -44.63 -25.47 -22.81
CA ALA A 117 -44.93 -24.95 -21.47
C ALA A 117 -44.71 -26.03 -20.41
N PHE A 118 -44.04 -25.67 -19.32
CA PHE A 118 -43.81 -26.56 -18.18
C PHE A 118 -45.06 -26.70 -17.32
N ILE A 119 -45.46 -27.94 -17.10
CA ILE A 119 -46.56 -28.33 -16.24
C ILE A 119 -45.97 -28.95 -14.98
N ALA A 120 -46.08 -28.24 -13.86
CA ALA A 120 -45.74 -28.77 -12.54
C ALA A 120 -46.71 -29.89 -12.16
N THR A 121 -46.18 -30.97 -11.60
CA THR A 121 -46.94 -32.21 -11.33
C THR A 121 -46.84 -32.65 -9.87
N GLY A 122 -46.21 -31.83 -9.02
CA GLY A 122 -46.14 -31.98 -7.57
C GLY A 122 -46.15 -30.62 -6.86
N THR A 123 -46.21 -30.64 -5.53
CA THR A 123 -46.11 -29.42 -4.71
C THR A 123 -44.66 -28.91 -4.72
N PRO A 124 -44.43 -27.63 -5.07
CA PRO A 124 -43.09 -27.05 -4.99
C PRO A 124 -42.57 -27.06 -3.54
N VAL A 125 -41.28 -27.37 -3.39
CA VAL A 125 -40.55 -27.20 -2.13
C VAL A 125 -39.74 -25.91 -2.22
N SER A 126 -39.75 -25.10 -1.17
CA SER A 126 -39.08 -23.81 -1.17
C SER A 126 -38.17 -23.61 0.04
N ALA A 127 -37.08 -22.88 -0.16
CA ALA A 127 -36.18 -22.42 0.89
C ALA A 127 -35.77 -20.98 0.60
N SER A 128 -35.46 -20.19 1.64
CA SER A 128 -35.12 -18.77 1.49
C SER A 128 -33.80 -18.43 2.17
N THR A 129 -33.09 -17.46 1.59
CA THR A 129 -31.84 -16.88 2.10
C THR A 129 -31.88 -15.37 1.86
N THR A 130 -31.03 -14.61 2.55
CA THR A 130 -30.95 -13.15 2.37
C THR A 130 -29.75 -12.81 1.49
N ALA A 131 -29.95 -12.00 0.44
CA ALA A 131 -28.84 -11.49 -0.35
C ALA A 131 -28.01 -10.50 0.49
N PRO A 132 -26.68 -10.41 0.29
CA PRO A 132 -25.86 -9.42 0.97
C PRO A 132 -26.24 -7.99 0.57
N PRO A 133 -25.82 -6.96 1.35
CA PRO A 133 -25.89 -5.57 0.93
C PRO A 133 -25.08 -5.29 -0.34
N ALA A 134 -25.34 -4.15 -0.99
CA ALA A 134 -24.60 -3.75 -2.18
C ALA A 134 -23.17 -3.30 -1.82
N CYS A 135 -22.22 -3.63 -2.69
CA CYS A 135 -20.82 -3.19 -2.65
C CYS A 135 -20.36 -2.69 -4.04
N PRO A 136 -20.75 -1.47 -4.42
CA PRO A 136 -20.23 -0.85 -5.64
C PRO A 136 -18.75 -0.47 -5.46
N ARG A 137 -17.98 -0.49 -6.55
CA ARG A 137 -16.63 0.08 -6.54
C ARG A 137 -16.69 1.58 -6.24
N THR A 138 -15.72 2.07 -5.48
CA THR A 138 -15.59 3.48 -5.13
C THR A 138 -15.36 4.31 -6.41
N PRO A 139 -16.31 5.17 -6.81
CA PRO A 139 -16.16 5.94 -8.03
C PRO A 139 -15.21 7.13 -7.81
N CYS A 140 -14.32 7.37 -8.76
CA CYS A 140 -13.51 8.59 -8.80
C CYS A 140 -14.04 9.53 -9.90
N SER A 141 -14.34 10.77 -9.53
CA SER A 141 -14.80 11.80 -10.49
C SER A 141 -13.61 12.44 -11.21
N THR A 142 -13.80 12.92 -12.45
CA THR A 142 -12.74 13.58 -13.24
C THR A 142 -12.18 14.86 -12.61
N SER A 143 -12.90 15.45 -11.65
CA SER A 143 -12.47 16.61 -10.86
C SER A 143 -11.97 16.25 -9.46
N GLY A 144 -11.93 14.95 -9.11
CA GLY A 144 -11.55 14.45 -7.80
C GLY A 144 -10.14 13.87 -7.78
N LEU A 145 -9.73 13.45 -6.59
CA LEU A 145 -8.48 12.72 -6.35
C LEU A 145 -8.82 11.28 -5.99
N GLY A 146 -8.14 10.32 -6.59
CA GLY A 146 -8.32 8.91 -6.26
C GLY A 146 -7.37 7.99 -7.03
N GLY A 147 -7.54 6.70 -6.81
CA GLY A 147 -6.75 5.67 -7.48
C GLY A 147 -7.03 4.29 -6.94
N VAL A 148 -6.07 3.40 -7.12
CA VAL A 148 -6.13 2.01 -6.67
C VAL A 148 -4.84 1.59 -5.97
N VAL A 149 -4.98 0.89 -4.85
CA VAL A 149 -3.89 0.11 -4.28
C VAL A 149 -4.03 -1.31 -4.82
N PHE A 150 -3.04 -1.81 -5.55
CA PHE A 150 -3.10 -3.10 -6.24
C PHE A 150 -1.95 -4.02 -5.81
N ASN A 151 -2.22 -5.33 -5.85
CA ASN A 151 -1.16 -6.33 -5.65
C ASN A 151 -0.36 -6.44 -6.95
N ASP A 152 0.88 -5.94 -6.90
CA ASP A 152 1.88 -5.99 -7.97
C ASP A 152 2.66 -7.30 -7.80
N TYR A 153 2.23 -8.34 -8.51
CA TYR A 153 2.68 -9.72 -8.32
C TYR A 153 4.08 -9.96 -8.88
N ASN A 154 4.58 -9.08 -9.74
CA ASN A 154 5.92 -9.19 -10.31
C ASN A 154 6.88 -8.12 -9.74
N ALA A 155 6.39 -7.26 -8.84
CA ALA A 155 7.11 -6.18 -8.18
C ALA A 155 7.85 -5.21 -9.14
N ASP A 156 7.27 -4.93 -10.31
CA ASP A 156 7.86 -4.06 -11.33
C ASP A 156 7.38 -2.60 -11.28
N GLY A 157 6.43 -2.28 -10.39
CA GLY A 157 5.84 -0.94 -10.25
C GLY A 157 4.86 -0.58 -11.37
N VAL A 158 4.45 -1.54 -12.19
CA VAL A 158 3.58 -1.38 -13.36
C VAL A 158 2.40 -2.32 -13.24
N ARG A 159 1.18 -1.77 -13.23
CA ARG A 159 -0.04 -2.56 -13.13
C ARG A 159 -0.29 -3.28 -14.46
N ASN A 160 0.15 -4.53 -14.53
CA ASN A 160 0.11 -5.35 -15.73
C ASN A 160 -1.32 -5.90 -15.94
N THR A 161 -2.14 -5.18 -16.71
CA THR A 161 -3.46 -5.66 -17.11
C THR A 161 -3.52 -6.02 -18.59
N VAL A 162 -4.07 -7.18 -18.92
CA VAL A 162 -4.34 -7.61 -20.30
C VAL A 162 -5.84 -7.61 -20.51
N THR A 163 -6.33 -6.95 -21.56
CA THR A 163 -7.75 -7.01 -21.93
C THR A 163 -7.92 -7.75 -23.25
N VAL A 164 -8.61 -8.89 -23.23
CA VAL A 164 -8.97 -9.67 -24.41
C VAL A 164 -10.49 -9.70 -24.52
N SER A 165 -11.04 -9.29 -25.67
CA SER A 165 -12.50 -9.30 -25.92
C SER A 165 -13.32 -8.58 -24.84
N GLY A 166 -12.78 -7.51 -24.25
CA GLY A 166 -13.44 -6.71 -23.20
C GLY A 166 -13.33 -7.27 -21.79
N ILE A 167 -12.63 -8.39 -21.58
CA ILE A 167 -12.38 -8.98 -20.26
C ILE A 167 -10.94 -8.68 -19.86
N THR A 168 -10.76 -7.96 -18.76
CA THR A 168 -9.46 -7.60 -18.21
C THR A 168 -9.00 -8.69 -17.23
N SER A 169 -7.80 -9.22 -17.44
CA SER A 169 -7.07 -10.10 -16.54
C SER A 169 -5.73 -9.46 -16.16
N GLY A 170 -4.99 -10.11 -15.27
CA GLY A 170 -3.69 -9.63 -14.78
C GLY A 170 -3.78 -9.09 -13.36
N GLU A 171 -3.00 -8.06 -13.04
CA GLU A 171 -2.91 -7.39 -11.73
C GLU A 171 -4.12 -6.50 -11.43
N THR A 172 -5.28 -7.12 -11.48
CA THR A 172 -6.59 -6.47 -11.34
C THR A 172 -7.05 -6.41 -9.89
N ASN A 173 -6.38 -7.15 -9.01
CA ASN A 173 -6.75 -7.26 -7.61
C ASN A 173 -6.25 -6.09 -6.81
N GLY A 174 -7.19 -5.46 -6.11
CA GLY A 174 -6.89 -4.40 -5.18
C GLY A 174 -6.70 -4.88 -3.75
N VAL A 175 -6.06 -4.04 -2.95
CA VAL A 175 -5.81 -4.27 -1.54
C VAL A 175 -6.74 -3.39 -0.72
N ALA A 176 -7.61 -4.05 0.05
CA ALA A 176 -8.63 -3.41 0.86
C ALA A 176 -8.09 -2.83 2.16
N ASN A 177 -8.82 -1.87 2.75
CA ASN A 177 -8.54 -1.30 4.07
C ASN A 177 -7.16 -0.62 4.21
N VAL A 178 -6.55 -0.24 3.09
CA VAL A 178 -5.39 0.65 3.07
C VAL A 178 -5.90 2.05 3.36
N GLU A 179 -5.31 2.69 4.36
CA GLU A 179 -5.64 4.05 4.71
C GLU A 179 -4.95 4.99 3.73
N VAL A 180 -5.71 5.90 3.12
CA VAL A 180 -5.17 6.96 2.26
C VAL A 180 -5.47 8.29 2.90
N ARG A 181 -4.42 9.04 3.22
CA ARG A 181 -4.49 10.38 3.79
C ARG A 181 -4.04 11.40 2.78
N ILE A 182 -4.57 12.61 2.93
CA ILE A 182 -4.14 13.76 2.15
C ILE A 182 -3.88 14.96 3.03
N THR A 183 -2.91 15.76 2.63
CA THR A 183 -2.69 17.14 3.10
C THR A 183 -2.65 18.04 1.87
N ALA A 184 -3.56 19.01 1.78
CA ALA A 184 -3.66 19.94 0.66
C ALA A 184 -2.87 21.24 0.94
N ALA A 185 -2.52 22.00 -0.10
CA ALA A 185 -1.73 23.23 0.01
C ALA A 185 -2.36 24.34 0.88
N ASN A 186 -3.64 24.23 1.24
CA ASN A 186 -4.31 25.13 2.17
C ASN A 186 -4.41 24.58 3.61
N GLY A 187 -3.69 23.50 3.93
CA GLY A 187 -3.70 22.82 5.22
C GLY A 187 -4.89 21.89 5.45
N LEU A 188 -5.78 21.69 4.46
CA LEU A 188 -6.89 20.75 4.59
C LEU A 188 -6.36 19.31 4.62
N THR A 189 -6.72 18.57 5.66
CA THR A 189 -6.44 17.13 5.76
C THR A 189 -7.71 16.30 5.59
N ALA A 190 -7.58 15.11 5.01
CA ALA A 190 -8.67 14.14 4.93
C ALA A 190 -8.13 12.70 4.82
N THR A 191 -8.97 11.74 5.19
CA THR A 191 -8.65 10.32 5.16
C THR A 191 -9.79 9.53 4.53
N THR A 192 -9.46 8.52 3.74
CA THR A 192 -10.38 7.48 3.29
C THR A 192 -9.72 6.11 3.41
N LEU A 193 -10.50 5.04 3.31
CA LEU A 193 -9.97 3.69 3.12
C LEU A 193 -10.13 3.28 1.65
N THR A 194 -9.25 2.40 1.19
CA THR A 194 -9.53 1.62 -0.01
C THR A 194 -10.70 0.67 0.24
N ASP A 195 -11.58 0.55 -0.74
CA ASP A 195 -12.64 -0.46 -0.73
C ASP A 195 -12.07 -1.87 -0.93
N GLU A 196 -12.96 -2.86 -0.91
CA GLU A 196 -12.60 -4.27 -1.10
C GLU A 196 -11.94 -4.61 -2.45
N TYR A 197 -11.97 -3.68 -3.42
CA TYR A 197 -11.32 -3.80 -4.73
C TYR A 197 -10.10 -2.87 -4.84
N GLY A 198 -9.64 -2.31 -3.72
CA GLY A 198 -8.47 -1.42 -3.63
C GLY A 198 -8.72 0.01 -4.09
N TYR A 199 -9.94 0.37 -4.52
CA TYR A 199 -10.22 1.72 -5.02
C TYR A 199 -10.48 2.69 -3.88
N TYR A 200 -10.02 3.93 -4.05
CA TYR A 200 -10.31 5.02 -3.13
C TYR A 200 -10.52 6.33 -3.90
N ALA A 201 -11.29 7.25 -3.32
CA ALA A 201 -11.48 8.59 -3.87
C ALA A 201 -11.84 9.60 -2.78
N PHE A 202 -11.44 10.85 -3.00
CA PHE A 202 -11.87 12.01 -2.24
C PHE A 202 -12.88 12.80 -3.06
N THR A 203 -14.05 13.07 -2.47
CA THR A 203 -15.14 13.79 -3.13
C THR A 203 -15.16 15.29 -2.80
N GLN A 204 -14.37 15.72 -1.82
CA GLN A 204 -14.28 17.12 -1.41
C GLN A 204 -13.38 17.94 -2.36
N PRO A 205 -13.64 19.25 -2.55
CA PRO A 205 -12.74 20.12 -3.30
C PRO A 205 -11.36 20.22 -2.64
N LEU A 206 -10.29 20.08 -3.42
CA LEU A 206 -8.90 20.14 -2.94
C LEU A 206 -8.14 21.32 -3.56
N THR A 207 -7.24 21.91 -2.79
CA THR A 207 -6.28 22.91 -3.27
C THR A 207 -4.96 22.22 -3.55
N TYR A 208 -4.55 22.19 -4.81
CA TYR A 208 -3.31 21.56 -5.24
C TYR A 208 -2.10 22.51 -5.11
N PRO A 209 -0.88 21.99 -4.89
CA PRO A 209 -0.53 20.58 -4.75
C PRO A 209 -1.05 19.90 -3.48
N VAL A 210 -1.14 18.56 -3.51
CA VAL A 210 -1.62 17.70 -2.42
C VAL A 210 -0.58 16.62 -2.17
N ARG A 211 -0.19 16.41 -0.91
CA ARG A 211 0.55 15.22 -0.47
C ARG A 211 -0.45 14.10 -0.20
N VAL A 212 -0.19 12.91 -0.72
CA VAL A 212 -1.00 11.70 -0.55
C VAL A 212 -0.15 10.65 0.14
N GLU A 213 -0.63 10.11 1.26
CA GLU A 213 0.07 9.14 2.07
C GLU A 213 -0.73 7.84 2.18
N PHE A 214 -0.09 6.73 1.87
CA PHE A 214 -0.65 5.39 2.00
C PHE A 214 -0.14 4.76 3.29
N ALA A 215 -1.07 4.46 4.18
CA ALA A 215 -0.83 4.01 5.54
C ALA A 215 -1.65 2.74 5.83
N ASN A 216 -1.31 2.05 6.93
CA ASN A 216 -2.01 0.83 7.35
C ASN A 216 -2.09 -0.24 6.25
N ILE A 217 -1.05 -0.32 5.41
CA ILE A 217 -0.92 -1.37 4.40
C ILE A 217 -0.85 -2.71 5.15
N PRO A 218 -1.64 -3.74 4.77
CA PRO A 218 -1.67 -5.00 5.50
C PRO A 218 -0.28 -5.64 5.63
N ALA A 219 -0.02 -6.30 6.76
CA ALA A 219 1.30 -6.85 7.08
C ALA A 219 1.81 -7.90 6.07
N GLU A 220 0.90 -8.58 5.35
CA GLU A 220 1.23 -9.50 4.25
C GLU A 220 1.97 -8.81 3.09
N TYR A 221 1.75 -7.50 2.91
CA TYR A 221 2.46 -6.65 1.94
C TYR A 221 3.63 -5.89 2.57
N GLN A 222 4.04 -6.31 3.76
CA GLN A 222 5.21 -5.79 4.48
C GLN A 222 5.17 -4.29 4.81
N GLN A 223 3.98 -3.69 4.73
CA GLN A 223 3.78 -2.26 4.94
C GLN A 223 4.60 -1.35 3.98
N ALA A 224 4.92 -1.86 2.78
CA ALA A 224 5.76 -1.19 1.79
C ALA A 224 5.10 -1.17 0.40
N ALA A 225 5.53 -0.22 -0.42
CA ALA A 225 5.19 -0.16 -1.85
C ALA A 225 6.18 -0.99 -2.66
N THR A 226 5.78 -1.41 -3.86
CA THR A 226 6.73 -1.88 -4.89
C THR A 226 7.51 -0.71 -5.49
N PRO A 227 8.59 -0.95 -6.25
CA PRO A 227 9.42 0.12 -6.78
C PRO A 227 8.63 1.20 -7.53
N ASN A 228 9.17 2.42 -7.53
CA ASN A 228 8.59 3.54 -8.26
C ASN A 228 8.59 3.24 -9.77
N GLY A 229 7.39 3.07 -10.32
CA GLY A 229 7.15 2.67 -11.70
C GLY A 229 6.10 3.55 -12.38
N THR A 230 5.59 3.09 -13.54
CA THR A 230 4.62 3.89 -14.32
C THR A 230 3.20 3.82 -13.77
N SER A 231 2.88 2.82 -12.95
CA SER A 231 1.56 2.62 -12.35
C SER A 231 1.57 2.57 -10.83
N SER A 232 2.74 2.44 -10.20
CA SER A 232 2.97 2.54 -8.76
C SER A 232 3.95 3.66 -8.50
N ARG A 233 3.80 4.40 -7.41
CA ARG A 233 4.86 5.27 -6.87
C ARG A 233 5.12 4.89 -5.42
N THR A 234 5.82 5.73 -4.67
CA THR A 234 6.11 5.48 -3.26
C THR A 234 4.86 5.67 -2.38
N THR A 235 4.96 5.31 -1.11
CA THR A 235 3.88 5.49 -0.13
C THR A 235 3.53 6.95 0.16
N THR A 236 4.38 7.89 -0.26
CA THR A 236 4.18 9.34 -0.11
C THR A 236 4.29 10.00 -1.48
N GLN A 237 3.19 10.53 -2.02
CA GLN A 237 3.13 11.06 -3.38
C GLN A 237 2.70 12.54 -3.40
N PHE A 238 3.30 13.33 -4.28
CA PHE A 238 2.95 14.75 -4.47
C PHE A 238 2.19 14.96 -5.78
N ILE A 239 0.92 15.37 -5.66
CA ILE A 239 -0.02 15.46 -6.77
C ILE A 239 -0.33 16.93 -7.04
N THR A 240 -0.17 17.37 -8.28
CA THR A 240 -0.29 18.79 -8.67
C THR A 240 -1.64 19.15 -9.31
N ALA A 241 -2.47 18.16 -9.63
CA ALA A 241 -3.81 18.34 -10.18
C ALA A 241 -4.70 17.13 -9.90
N ALA A 242 -6.02 17.29 -10.04
CA ALA A 242 -6.99 16.20 -9.92
C ALA A 242 -6.64 15.02 -10.82
N SER A 243 -6.65 13.82 -10.25
CA SER A 243 -6.28 12.58 -10.92
C SER A 243 -6.95 11.39 -10.24
N CYS A 244 -7.43 10.45 -11.05
CA CYS A 244 -7.98 9.16 -10.61
C CYS A 244 -6.99 8.00 -10.80
N THR A 245 -5.71 8.32 -11.02
CA THR A 245 -4.64 7.34 -11.27
C THR A 245 -3.52 7.50 -10.25
N VAL A 246 -3.83 7.97 -9.04
CA VAL A 246 -2.87 8.05 -7.92
C VAL A 246 -2.82 6.67 -7.27
N ASN A 247 -2.02 5.80 -7.86
CA ASN A 247 -2.03 4.38 -7.56
C ASN A 247 -0.82 3.99 -6.69
N LEU A 248 -0.96 2.87 -5.99
CA LEU A 248 0.12 2.24 -5.23
C LEU A 248 0.15 0.74 -5.56
N GLY A 249 1.28 0.26 -6.06
CA GLY A 249 1.59 -1.16 -6.14
C GLY A 249 2.16 -1.61 -4.79
N VAL A 250 1.67 -2.74 -4.29
CA VAL A 250 2.20 -3.42 -3.11
C VAL A 250 2.40 -4.89 -3.46
N ASN A 251 3.39 -5.57 -2.90
CA ASN A 251 3.64 -6.97 -3.21
C ASN A 251 3.68 -7.81 -1.93
N SER A 252 2.94 -8.91 -1.94
CA SER A 252 3.15 -9.97 -0.96
C SER A 252 4.29 -10.86 -1.43
N PHE A 253 5.24 -11.13 -0.54
CA PHE A 253 6.40 -11.98 -0.84
C PHE A 253 6.00 -13.37 -1.37
N TYR A 254 4.88 -13.90 -0.90
CA TYR A 254 4.38 -15.23 -1.27
C TYR A 254 3.66 -15.23 -2.61
N ASP A 255 3.04 -14.10 -2.97
CA ASP A 255 2.36 -13.89 -4.23
C ASP A 255 3.33 -13.56 -5.37
N PHE A 256 4.59 -13.22 -5.07
CA PHE A 256 5.58 -12.88 -6.09
C PHE A 256 5.86 -14.05 -7.04
N CYS A 257 5.90 -13.76 -8.34
CA CYS A 257 6.46 -14.65 -9.34
C CYS A 257 7.17 -13.87 -10.45
N ASN A 258 8.32 -14.38 -10.92
CA ASN A 258 9.02 -13.82 -12.06
C ASN A 258 8.18 -13.94 -13.34
N LEU A 259 8.42 -13.05 -14.32
CA LEU A 259 7.62 -12.99 -15.55
C LEU A 259 7.67 -14.25 -16.42
N ALA A 260 8.74 -15.05 -16.36
CA ALA A 260 8.90 -16.26 -17.17
C ALA A 260 9.40 -17.42 -16.30
N PRO A 261 8.56 -17.99 -15.42
CA PRO A 261 8.95 -19.12 -14.60
C PRO A 261 9.10 -20.37 -15.47
N LYS A 262 9.87 -21.33 -14.98
CA LYS A 262 9.87 -22.71 -15.45
C LYS A 262 8.72 -23.46 -14.82
N VAL A 263 8.09 -24.30 -15.62
CA VAL A 263 7.08 -25.26 -15.21
C VAL A 263 7.75 -26.61 -15.07
N PHE A 264 7.74 -27.19 -13.88
CA PHE A 264 8.27 -28.51 -13.58
C PHE A 264 7.14 -29.54 -13.56
N THR A 265 7.39 -30.75 -14.06
CA THR A 265 6.45 -31.86 -13.92
C THR A 265 7.16 -33.21 -13.91
N PRO A 266 6.65 -34.21 -13.17
CA PRO A 266 7.06 -35.59 -13.36
C PRO A 266 6.50 -36.19 -14.66
N CYS A 267 7.33 -36.94 -15.38
CA CYS A 267 6.95 -37.74 -16.54
C CYS A 267 7.04 -39.22 -16.22
N TYR A 268 6.04 -39.99 -16.66
CA TYR A 268 6.03 -41.44 -16.43
C TYR A 268 6.58 -42.22 -17.62
N VAL A 269 7.38 -43.24 -17.30
CA VAL A 269 7.96 -44.17 -18.28
C VAL A 269 7.71 -45.61 -17.81
N ASN A 270 7.22 -46.46 -18.71
CA ASN A 270 6.95 -47.87 -18.43
C ASN A 270 8.25 -48.62 -18.05
N GLY A 271 8.18 -49.51 -17.07
CA GLY A 271 9.28 -50.39 -16.66
C GLY A 271 9.82 -50.12 -15.25
N ASN A 272 10.89 -50.83 -14.90
CA ASN A 272 11.59 -50.75 -13.63
C ASN A 272 12.79 -49.80 -13.74
N PRO A 273 12.72 -48.57 -13.18
CA PRO A 273 13.77 -47.59 -13.31
C PRO A 273 15.07 -47.97 -12.58
N THR A 274 14.98 -48.84 -11.56
CA THR A 274 16.16 -49.31 -10.79
C THR A 274 16.75 -50.62 -11.34
N GLY A 275 16.15 -51.18 -12.40
CA GLY A 275 16.52 -52.48 -12.97
C GLY A 275 17.74 -52.48 -13.91
N GLY A 276 18.36 -51.32 -14.17
CA GLY A 276 19.58 -51.21 -14.99
C GLY A 276 19.38 -51.13 -16.50
N GLY A 277 18.14 -50.96 -16.99
CA GLY A 277 17.82 -50.78 -18.41
C GLY A 277 17.48 -49.34 -18.79
N ASP A 278 16.89 -49.13 -19.97
CA ASP A 278 16.55 -47.82 -20.53
C ASP A 278 15.39 -47.12 -19.82
N ALA A 279 14.50 -47.85 -19.13
CA ALA A 279 13.48 -47.26 -18.26
C ALA A 279 14.08 -46.38 -17.14
N GLY A 280 15.32 -46.66 -16.72
CA GLY A 280 16.04 -45.87 -15.73
C GLY A 280 16.81 -44.67 -16.28
N GLN A 281 17.01 -44.59 -17.61
CA GLN A 281 17.82 -43.56 -18.26
C GLN A 281 16.98 -42.43 -18.87
N ASP A 282 15.66 -42.62 -19.00
CA ASP A 282 14.78 -41.57 -19.50
C ASP A 282 14.62 -40.45 -18.45
N PRO A 283 14.51 -39.19 -18.87
CA PRO A 283 14.07 -38.09 -18.01
C PRO A 283 12.65 -38.34 -17.47
N VAL A 284 12.49 -38.21 -16.16
CA VAL A 284 11.20 -38.36 -15.46
C VAL A 284 10.85 -37.16 -14.59
N LEU A 285 11.73 -36.16 -14.49
CA LEU A 285 11.41 -34.82 -14.02
C LEU A 285 11.96 -33.86 -15.07
N VAL A 286 11.08 -33.08 -15.67
CA VAL A 286 11.40 -32.18 -16.77
C VAL A 286 10.87 -30.78 -16.47
N ALA A 287 11.45 -29.78 -17.13
CA ALA A 287 10.91 -28.43 -17.10
C ALA A 287 10.86 -27.77 -18.48
N THR A 288 9.94 -26.81 -18.62
CA THR A 288 9.86 -25.91 -19.77
C THR A 288 9.66 -24.47 -19.32
N ASN A 289 10.09 -23.49 -20.13
CA ASN A 289 9.90 -22.07 -19.81
C ASN A 289 8.49 -21.62 -20.20
N LEU A 290 7.82 -20.93 -19.29
CA LEU A 290 6.49 -20.36 -19.51
C LEU A 290 6.61 -18.99 -20.19
N THR A 291 6.89 -18.96 -21.50
CA THR A 291 7.11 -17.71 -22.26
C THR A 291 5.87 -17.15 -22.98
N GLY A 292 4.67 -17.66 -22.69
CA GLY A 292 3.41 -17.07 -23.16
C GLY A 292 3.13 -17.15 -24.68
N SER A 293 3.92 -17.88 -25.46
CA SER A 293 3.64 -18.04 -26.90
C SER A 293 2.55 -19.08 -27.16
N PRO A 294 1.50 -18.77 -27.94
CA PRO A 294 0.42 -19.70 -28.24
C PRO A 294 0.91 -20.83 -29.15
N ASN A 295 0.68 -22.08 -28.71
CA ASN A 295 0.85 -23.31 -29.49
C ASN A 295 2.30 -23.65 -29.90
N VAL A 296 3.22 -23.71 -28.93
CA VAL A 296 4.59 -24.17 -29.24
C VAL A 296 4.62 -25.69 -29.33
N PHE A 297 4.89 -26.18 -30.53
CA PHE A 297 5.32 -27.55 -30.78
C PHE A 297 6.84 -27.66 -30.55
N GLY A 298 7.25 -28.34 -29.49
CA GLY A 298 8.64 -28.77 -29.29
C GLY A 298 9.60 -27.75 -28.67
N THR A 299 9.36 -27.29 -27.44
CA THR A 299 10.47 -26.79 -26.63
C THR A 299 11.34 -27.97 -26.19
N ALA A 300 12.67 -27.82 -26.28
CA ALA A 300 13.61 -28.74 -25.67
C ALA A 300 13.30 -28.85 -24.16
N GLU A 301 12.63 -29.93 -23.76
CA GLU A 301 12.47 -30.30 -22.36
C GLU A 301 13.83 -30.24 -21.70
N ILE A 302 13.93 -29.52 -20.58
CA ILE A 302 15.15 -29.50 -19.78
C ILE A 302 15.04 -30.65 -18.78
N PRO A 303 15.80 -31.75 -18.93
CA PRO A 303 15.74 -32.86 -17.96
C PRO A 303 16.39 -32.45 -16.64
N TYR A 304 15.73 -32.74 -15.52
CA TYR A 304 16.17 -32.44 -14.15
C TYR A 304 16.41 -33.69 -13.30
N ALA A 305 15.72 -34.80 -13.57
CA ALA A 305 16.04 -36.10 -12.97
C ALA A 305 15.71 -37.26 -13.91
N LEU A 306 16.46 -38.36 -13.77
CA LEU A 306 16.28 -39.60 -14.51
C LEU A 306 15.46 -40.62 -13.71
N GLY A 307 14.82 -41.55 -14.42
CA GLY A 307 14.02 -42.63 -13.84
C GLY A 307 14.74 -43.33 -12.68
N LYS A 308 16.00 -43.73 -12.87
CA LYS A 308 16.78 -44.43 -11.83
C LYS A 308 17.00 -43.63 -10.53
N GLN A 309 16.84 -42.30 -10.57
CA GLN A 309 17.07 -41.42 -9.43
C GLN A 309 15.80 -41.26 -8.58
N ILE A 310 14.64 -41.05 -9.21
CA ILE A 310 13.39 -40.71 -8.50
C ILE A 310 12.22 -41.66 -8.78
N GLY A 311 12.25 -42.40 -9.89
CA GLY A 311 11.19 -43.30 -10.32
C GLY A 311 9.84 -42.60 -10.52
N ALA A 312 8.74 -43.27 -10.17
CA ALA A 312 7.40 -42.67 -10.18
C ALA A 312 7.22 -41.68 -9.04
N THR A 313 7.16 -40.39 -9.36
CA THR A 313 6.77 -39.31 -8.44
C THR A 313 5.49 -38.61 -8.89
N TRP A 314 4.73 -38.04 -7.96
CA TRP A 314 3.56 -37.20 -8.26
C TRP A 314 3.75 -35.80 -7.70
N GLY A 315 3.57 -35.58 -6.39
CA GLY A 315 3.54 -34.25 -5.79
C GLY A 315 4.87 -33.52 -5.93
N LEU A 316 4.81 -32.21 -6.19
CA LEU A 316 5.94 -31.30 -6.29
C LEU A 316 5.77 -30.15 -5.31
N ALA A 317 6.87 -29.72 -4.68
CA ALA A 317 6.85 -28.50 -3.86
C ALA A 317 8.15 -27.71 -4.06
N PHE A 318 8.05 -26.45 -4.48
CA PHE A 318 9.22 -25.61 -4.70
C PHE A 318 9.56 -24.72 -3.50
N ASN A 319 10.74 -24.92 -2.93
CA ASN A 319 11.29 -24.02 -1.92
C ASN A 319 12.01 -22.85 -2.58
N ARG A 320 11.32 -21.70 -2.66
CA ARG A 320 11.85 -20.46 -3.24
C ARG A 320 13.06 -19.88 -2.52
N ASN A 321 13.26 -20.18 -1.23
CA ASN A 321 14.37 -19.67 -0.42
C ASN A 321 15.66 -20.44 -0.71
N THR A 322 15.58 -21.78 -0.85
CA THR A 322 16.75 -22.66 -1.05
C THR A 322 16.95 -23.08 -2.50
N LYS A 323 16.01 -22.73 -3.40
CA LYS A 323 15.95 -23.15 -4.81
C LYS A 323 15.95 -24.68 -4.96
N LYS A 324 15.30 -25.37 -4.03
CA LYS A 324 15.15 -26.83 -4.03
C LYS A 324 13.72 -27.20 -4.40
N LEU A 325 13.58 -28.13 -5.34
CA LEU A 325 12.31 -28.74 -5.70
C LEU A 325 12.23 -30.11 -5.02
N PHE A 326 11.18 -30.33 -4.23
CA PHE A 326 10.87 -31.61 -3.62
C PHE A 326 9.90 -32.38 -4.50
N SER A 327 10.03 -33.71 -4.54
CA SER A 327 9.11 -34.59 -5.27
C SER A 327 8.78 -35.84 -4.46
N SER A 328 7.50 -36.22 -4.40
CA SER A 328 7.00 -37.35 -3.59
C SER A 328 6.74 -38.59 -4.44
N ALA A 329 7.11 -39.77 -3.94
CA ALA A 329 6.89 -41.04 -4.62
C ALA A 329 5.39 -41.39 -4.69
N VAL A 330 4.93 -41.86 -5.85
CA VAL A 330 3.54 -42.28 -6.06
C VAL A 330 3.46 -43.71 -6.57
N LEU A 331 2.42 -44.43 -6.15
CA LEU A 331 2.16 -45.75 -6.70
C LEU A 331 1.40 -45.64 -8.02
N ARG A 332 2.03 -46.15 -9.08
CA ARG A 332 1.48 -46.12 -10.44
C ARG A 332 1.70 -47.45 -11.15
N ARG A 333 0.66 -47.98 -11.80
CA ARG A 333 0.76 -49.26 -12.50
C ARG A 333 1.68 -49.11 -13.72
N HIS A 334 2.48 -50.15 -13.99
CA HIS A 334 3.47 -50.22 -15.07
C HIS A 334 4.72 -49.34 -14.87
N VAL A 335 4.80 -48.52 -13.82
CA VAL A 335 5.92 -47.59 -13.57
C VAL A 335 6.57 -47.90 -12.23
N GLY A 336 7.85 -48.24 -12.23
CA GLY A 336 8.58 -48.60 -11.01
C GLY A 336 8.90 -47.40 -10.09
N LEU A 337 9.11 -47.70 -8.80
CA LEU A 337 9.50 -46.70 -7.79
C LEU A 337 11.01 -46.45 -7.86
N GLY A 338 11.44 -45.29 -7.36
CA GLY A 338 12.86 -44.97 -7.22
C GLY A 338 13.51 -45.65 -6.00
N PRO A 339 14.79 -45.31 -5.70
CA PRO A 339 15.59 -45.98 -4.66
C PRO A 339 15.02 -45.93 -3.23
N LEU A 340 14.18 -44.94 -2.90
CA LEU A 340 13.56 -44.78 -1.58
C LEU A 340 12.23 -45.51 -1.45
N ASN A 341 11.79 -46.22 -2.50
CA ASN A 341 10.49 -46.88 -2.59
C ASN A 341 9.32 -45.89 -2.33
N ILE A 342 8.19 -46.40 -1.83
CA ILE A 342 6.89 -45.70 -1.77
C ILE A 342 6.83 -44.56 -0.74
N GLY A 343 7.82 -44.46 0.15
CA GLY A 343 7.96 -43.36 1.12
C GLY A 343 9.00 -42.32 0.71
N GLY A 344 9.44 -42.34 -0.55
CA GLY A 344 10.50 -41.46 -1.03
C GLY A 344 10.06 -40.01 -1.20
N VAL A 345 10.83 -39.09 -0.62
CA VAL A 345 10.84 -37.68 -0.99
C VAL A 345 12.23 -37.34 -1.52
N TYR A 346 12.28 -36.84 -2.75
CA TYR A 346 13.51 -36.57 -3.50
C TYR A 346 13.71 -35.07 -3.67
N ILE A 347 14.96 -34.62 -3.61
CA ILE A 347 15.31 -33.20 -3.67
C ILE A 347 16.15 -32.93 -4.92
N THR A 348 15.69 -31.98 -5.73
CA THR A 348 16.35 -31.52 -6.94
C THR A 348 16.79 -30.07 -6.76
N ASP A 349 18.06 -29.76 -7.03
CA ASP A 349 18.55 -28.38 -7.07
C ASP A 349 18.20 -27.74 -8.42
N VAL A 350 17.42 -26.66 -8.39
CA VAL A 350 16.96 -25.96 -9.60
C VAL A 350 17.50 -24.53 -9.71
N GLY A 351 18.39 -24.11 -8.80
CA GLY A 351 18.91 -22.73 -8.71
C GLY A 351 19.92 -22.32 -9.78
N SER A 352 20.49 -23.25 -10.56
CA SER A 352 21.46 -22.90 -11.61
C SER A 352 20.77 -22.58 -12.95
N ALA A 353 20.86 -21.32 -13.38
CA ALA A 353 20.44 -20.89 -14.71
C ALA A 353 21.48 -21.30 -15.78
N THR A 354 21.49 -22.56 -16.22
CA THR A 354 22.25 -22.95 -17.41
C THR A 354 21.30 -23.03 -18.61
N THR A 355 21.27 -21.94 -19.38
CA THR A 355 20.63 -21.82 -20.70
C THR A 355 21.46 -22.44 -21.82
N ALA A 356 22.53 -23.18 -21.49
CA ALA A 356 23.32 -23.90 -22.49
C ALA A 356 22.70 -25.29 -22.72
N ALA A 357 22.22 -25.51 -23.95
CA ALA A 357 21.87 -26.83 -24.47
C ALA A 357 23.12 -27.73 -24.50
N THR A 358 23.49 -28.30 -23.35
CA THR A 358 24.55 -29.28 -23.21
C THR A 358 24.11 -30.33 -22.20
N SER A 359 24.35 -31.59 -22.54
CA SER A 359 23.98 -32.80 -21.81
C SER A 359 24.06 -32.69 -20.28
N PHE A 360 22.98 -33.15 -19.65
CA PHE A 360 22.65 -33.27 -18.23
C PHE A 360 23.83 -33.25 -17.22
N THR A 361 23.87 -32.23 -16.34
CA THR A 361 24.53 -32.28 -15.03
C THR A 361 23.89 -31.30 -14.02
N ASN A 362 23.15 -31.83 -13.03
CA ASN A 362 23.34 -31.59 -11.58
C ASN A 362 22.57 -32.69 -10.81
N LEU A 363 23.27 -33.55 -10.06
CA LEU A 363 22.73 -34.72 -9.39
C LEU A 363 22.28 -34.37 -7.96
N THR A 364 20.97 -34.42 -7.74
CA THR A 364 20.22 -34.53 -6.47
C THR A 364 21.07 -34.76 -5.21
N GLY A 365 21.12 -33.76 -4.32
CA GLY A 365 21.72 -33.86 -2.99
C GLY A 365 20.66 -34.21 -1.93
N SER A 366 20.90 -35.31 -1.22
CA SER A 366 20.12 -35.79 -0.07
C SER A 366 18.67 -36.25 -0.37
N PHE A 367 18.29 -37.36 0.25
CA PHE A 367 17.04 -38.06 0.05
C PHE A 367 16.38 -38.35 1.41
N LEU A 368 15.05 -38.30 1.50
CA LEU A 368 14.31 -38.62 2.71
C LEU A 368 13.38 -39.82 2.45
N ASN A 369 13.55 -40.89 3.23
CA ASN A 369 12.63 -42.03 3.22
C ASN A 369 11.71 -41.96 4.45
N LEU A 370 10.48 -41.50 4.23
CA LEU A 370 9.47 -41.39 5.29
C LEU A 370 9.05 -42.74 5.87
N ALA A 371 9.28 -43.87 5.19
CA ALA A 371 9.00 -45.19 5.76
C ALA A 371 10.12 -45.70 6.71
N ALA A 372 11.35 -45.18 6.56
CA ALA A 372 12.51 -45.61 7.34
C ALA A 372 12.92 -44.61 8.44
N ALA A 373 12.44 -43.36 8.36
CA ALA A 373 12.57 -42.40 9.44
C ALA A 373 11.88 -42.94 10.74
N PRO A 374 12.24 -42.46 11.95
CA PRO A 374 11.67 -42.92 13.23
C PRO A 374 10.19 -42.51 13.44
N VAL A 375 9.44 -42.39 12.35
CA VAL A 375 8.08 -41.90 12.25
C VAL A 375 7.11 -43.08 12.28
N SER A 376 6.16 -43.04 13.21
CA SER A 376 5.34 -44.19 13.62
C SER A 376 4.11 -44.46 12.73
N ALA A 377 4.19 -44.27 11.40
CA ALA A 377 3.04 -44.41 10.49
C ALA A 377 3.33 -45.33 9.29
N SER A 378 2.37 -46.20 8.95
CA SER A 378 2.48 -47.06 7.77
C SER A 378 2.12 -46.30 6.50
N LEU A 379 2.91 -46.48 5.44
CA LEU A 379 2.64 -45.92 4.11
C LEU A 379 2.16 -46.98 3.12
N THR A 380 2.29 -48.27 3.45
CA THR A 380 1.97 -49.36 2.54
C THR A 380 1.69 -50.68 3.25
N THR A 381 0.87 -51.51 2.62
CA THR A 381 0.67 -52.93 2.96
C THR A 381 1.45 -53.86 2.02
N MET A 382 2.17 -53.32 1.03
CA MET A 382 2.98 -54.10 0.09
C MET A 382 4.26 -54.58 0.76
N THR A 383 4.68 -55.80 0.44
CA THR A 383 5.96 -56.35 0.90
C THR A 383 7.14 -55.60 0.28
N ALA A 384 8.30 -55.62 0.94
CA ALA A 384 9.53 -55.05 0.40
C ALA A 384 9.90 -55.62 -0.99
N ALA A 385 9.64 -56.92 -1.22
CA ALA A 385 9.87 -57.58 -2.51
C ALA A 385 8.96 -57.03 -3.62
N GLN A 386 7.69 -56.76 -3.31
CA GLN A 386 6.75 -56.15 -4.24
C GLN A 386 7.16 -54.72 -4.59
N LEU A 387 7.54 -53.91 -3.58
CA LEU A 387 7.98 -52.52 -3.80
C LEU A 387 9.27 -52.44 -4.62
N ALA A 388 10.26 -53.25 -4.27
CA ALA A 388 11.57 -53.31 -4.94
C ALA A 388 11.54 -54.05 -6.28
N ASN A 389 10.38 -54.57 -6.70
CA ASN A 389 10.22 -55.35 -7.93
C ASN A 389 11.18 -56.56 -8.01
N THR A 390 11.26 -57.33 -6.91
CA THR A 390 12.17 -58.50 -6.81
C THR A 390 11.40 -59.79 -6.48
N GLY A 391 11.75 -60.88 -7.16
CA GLY A 391 11.20 -62.22 -6.90
C GLY A 391 9.81 -62.48 -7.49
N ALA A 392 9.35 -63.73 -7.36
CA ALA A 392 8.05 -64.17 -7.83
C ALA A 392 6.90 -63.55 -7.01
N GLY A 393 5.82 -63.11 -7.67
CA GLY A 393 4.69 -62.43 -7.02
C GLY A 393 4.92 -60.94 -6.72
N SER A 394 6.03 -60.38 -7.19
CA SER A 394 6.27 -58.92 -7.21
C SER A 394 5.57 -58.26 -8.40
N ARG A 395 5.90 -56.99 -8.68
CA ARG A 395 5.34 -56.22 -9.79
C ARG A 395 5.74 -56.75 -11.17
N LEU A 396 6.88 -57.47 -11.25
CA LEU A 396 7.46 -58.06 -12.45
C LEU A 396 7.65 -57.05 -13.60
N LEU A 397 8.04 -55.82 -13.28
CA LEU A 397 8.36 -54.80 -14.28
C LEU A 397 9.73 -55.08 -14.92
N PRO A 398 9.87 -55.02 -16.24
CA PRO A 398 11.14 -55.21 -16.94
C PRO A 398 12.05 -53.99 -16.74
N ALA A 399 13.36 -54.20 -16.76
CA ALA A 399 14.33 -53.11 -16.76
C ALA A 399 14.27 -52.28 -18.06
N ALA A 400 13.83 -52.89 -19.16
CA ALA A 400 13.61 -52.21 -20.42
C ALA A 400 12.23 -51.51 -20.42
N LYS A 401 12.13 -50.33 -21.02
CA LYS A 401 10.85 -49.66 -21.25
C LYS A 401 10.08 -50.44 -22.31
N GLY A 402 8.97 -51.04 -21.90
CA GLY A 402 8.25 -52.00 -22.72
C GLY A 402 7.29 -51.34 -23.70
N ILE A 403 7.48 -51.54 -25.01
CA ILE A 403 6.67 -50.86 -26.04
C ILE A 403 6.65 -51.48 -27.46
N SER A 404 7.24 -52.66 -27.68
CA SER A 404 7.06 -53.40 -28.96
C SER A 404 6.90 -54.91 -28.73
N GLY A 405 5.65 -55.37 -28.62
CA GLY A 405 5.28 -56.78 -28.53
C GLY A 405 5.22 -57.38 -27.12
N ALA A 406 4.97 -58.69 -27.05
CA ALA A 406 4.68 -59.44 -25.82
C ALA A 406 5.82 -59.44 -24.77
N THR A 407 7.03 -59.02 -25.13
CA THR A 407 8.24 -59.03 -24.28
C THR A 407 8.37 -57.81 -23.37
N GLY A 408 7.60 -56.74 -23.59
CA GLY A 408 7.65 -55.50 -22.80
C GLY A 408 6.39 -55.16 -22.01
N ALA A 409 5.24 -55.70 -22.38
CA ALA A 409 3.98 -55.45 -21.67
C ALA A 409 3.96 -56.13 -20.30
N THR A 410 3.41 -55.44 -19.30
CA THR A 410 3.37 -55.94 -17.92
C THR A 410 1.95 -56.06 -17.42
N ARG A 411 1.74 -56.99 -16.48
CA ARG A 411 0.46 -57.12 -15.76
C ARG A 411 0.40 -56.22 -14.55
N ASP A 412 1.52 -56.10 -13.82
CA ASP A 412 1.63 -55.33 -12.57
C ASP A 412 0.40 -55.47 -11.66
N ALA A 413 -0.07 -56.71 -11.50
CA ALA A 413 -1.38 -57.03 -10.90
C ALA A 413 -1.44 -56.64 -9.42
N VAL A 414 -0.29 -56.66 -8.74
CA VAL A 414 -0.14 -56.26 -7.33
C VAL A 414 -0.48 -54.77 -7.13
N VAL A 415 -0.19 -53.92 -8.11
CA VAL A 415 -0.40 -52.47 -8.00
C VAL A 415 -1.83 -52.07 -8.33
N PHE A 416 -2.52 -52.80 -9.20
CA PHE A 416 -3.83 -52.45 -9.73
C PHE A 416 -4.85 -51.99 -8.68
N THR A 417 -5.00 -52.74 -7.58
CA THR A 417 -5.97 -52.42 -6.50
C THR A 417 -5.47 -51.35 -5.54
N ASN A 418 -4.16 -51.09 -5.52
CA ASN A 418 -3.48 -50.23 -4.55
C ASN A 418 -3.25 -48.80 -5.05
N VAL A 419 -3.34 -48.56 -6.37
CA VAL A 419 -3.31 -47.22 -6.97
C VAL A 419 -4.32 -46.32 -6.26
N GLY A 420 -3.89 -45.13 -5.84
CA GLY A 420 -4.75 -44.17 -5.16
C GLY A 420 -5.00 -44.42 -3.67
N LYS A 421 -4.47 -45.52 -3.10
CA LYS A 421 -4.78 -45.96 -1.72
C LYS A 421 -3.60 -46.04 -0.79
N GLN A 422 -2.37 -45.97 -1.29
CA GLN A 422 -1.15 -46.16 -0.52
C GLN A 422 -0.03 -45.29 -1.08
N GLY A 423 0.94 -44.96 -0.24
CA GLY A 423 2.01 -44.01 -0.55
C GLY A 423 1.63 -42.58 -0.24
N LEU A 424 2.27 -41.66 -0.96
CA LEU A 424 2.12 -40.21 -0.79
C LEU A 424 1.20 -39.67 -1.88
N GLY A 425 0.28 -38.79 -1.49
CA GLY A 425 -0.51 -37.98 -2.40
C GLY A 425 0.27 -36.74 -2.81
N ASP A 426 -0.40 -35.60 -2.72
CA ASP A 426 0.21 -34.30 -2.97
C ASP A 426 1.31 -33.94 -1.97
N LEU A 427 2.18 -33.03 -2.39
CA LEU A 427 3.29 -32.47 -1.65
C LEU A 427 3.19 -30.95 -1.70
N GLU A 428 3.30 -30.28 -0.56
CA GLU A 428 3.20 -28.82 -0.50
C GLU A 428 4.19 -28.27 0.52
N ILE A 429 4.59 -27.01 0.41
CA ILE A 429 5.50 -26.34 1.34
C ILE A 429 4.85 -25.11 1.98
N SER A 430 5.15 -24.87 3.25
CA SER A 430 4.73 -23.64 3.92
C SER A 430 5.35 -22.40 3.28
N ASP A 431 4.65 -21.27 3.39
CA ASP A 431 5.08 -19.95 2.92
C ASP A 431 6.52 -19.59 3.38
N ASP A 432 6.88 -19.90 4.64
CA ASP A 432 8.22 -19.66 5.20
C ASP A 432 9.31 -20.62 4.67
N GLY A 433 8.91 -21.65 3.92
CA GLY A 433 9.80 -22.67 3.34
C GLY A 433 10.33 -23.70 4.34
N ASN A 434 9.81 -23.75 5.57
CA ASN A 434 10.36 -24.59 6.64
C ASN A 434 9.59 -25.88 6.92
N THR A 435 8.35 -26.01 6.45
CA THR A 435 7.53 -27.20 6.64
C THR A 435 7.10 -27.77 5.30
N LEU A 436 7.37 -29.05 5.07
CA LEU A 436 6.89 -29.81 3.93
C LEU A 436 5.70 -30.68 4.35
N TYR A 437 4.61 -30.62 3.60
CA TYR A 437 3.38 -31.34 3.85
C TYR A 437 3.18 -32.43 2.80
N ALA A 438 2.68 -33.60 3.22
CA ALA A 438 2.27 -34.65 2.30
C ALA A 438 1.03 -35.39 2.81
N VAL A 439 0.25 -36.00 1.93
CA VAL A 439 -0.87 -36.86 2.35
C VAL A 439 -0.43 -38.33 2.40
N ASN A 440 -0.54 -38.97 3.56
CA ASN A 440 -0.48 -40.42 3.69
C ASN A 440 -1.79 -41.04 3.21
N LEU A 441 -1.77 -41.66 2.03
CA LEU A 441 -2.98 -42.22 1.38
C LEU A 441 -3.53 -43.46 2.08
N LEU A 442 -2.69 -44.23 2.79
CA LEU A 442 -3.09 -45.46 3.47
C LEU A 442 -3.82 -45.16 4.78
N GLU A 443 -3.20 -44.36 5.64
CA GLU A 443 -3.76 -44.03 6.96
C GLU A 443 -4.66 -42.78 6.93
N LYS A 444 -4.72 -42.07 5.79
CA LYS A 444 -5.51 -40.83 5.61
C LYS A 444 -5.09 -39.73 6.59
N LYS A 445 -3.77 -39.54 6.71
CA LYS A 445 -3.16 -38.56 7.62
C LYS A 445 -2.37 -37.52 6.84
N LEU A 446 -2.39 -36.29 7.32
CA LEU A 446 -1.45 -35.24 6.92
C LEU A 446 -0.11 -35.52 7.59
N ILE A 447 0.95 -35.60 6.79
CA ILE A 447 2.34 -35.64 7.23
C ILE A 447 2.87 -34.20 7.20
N SER A 448 3.38 -33.69 8.32
CA SER A 448 4.07 -32.40 8.37
C SER A 448 5.53 -32.63 8.75
N VAL A 449 6.46 -32.28 7.86
CA VAL A 449 7.89 -32.54 7.95
C VAL A 449 8.64 -31.23 8.15
N ASP A 450 9.29 -31.07 9.30
CA ASP A 450 10.15 -29.91 9.55
C ASP A 450 11.47 -30.05 8.78
N ILE A 451 11.69 -29.12 7.84
CA ILE A 451 12.87 -29.04 6.98
C ILE A 451 13.75 -27.82 7.31
N SER A 452 13.49 -27.08 8.38
CA SER A 452 14.29 -25.91 8.79
C SER A 452 15.77 -26.24 8.99
N THR A 453 16.06 -27.38 9.63
CA THR A 453 17.43 -27.87 9.83
C THR A 453 18.09 -28.26 8.51
N TYR A 454 17.32 -28.86 7.60
CA TYR A 454 17.80 -29.17 6.25
C TYR A 454 18.12 -27.88 5.49
N ASN A 455 17.25 -26.87 5.53
CA ASN A 455 17.48 -25.58 4.87
C ASN A 455 18.78 -24.92 5.36
N ALA A 456 19.07 -25.02 6.66
CA ALA A 456 20.27 -24.42 7.26
C ALA A 456 21.56 -25.20 7.01
N THR A 457 21.50 -26.54 6.93
CA THR A 457 22.71 -27.40 6.96
C THR A 457 22.88 -28.32 5.75
N SER A 458 21.87 -28.40 4.88
CA SER A 458 21.71 -29.43 3.83
C SER A 458 21.75 -30.87 4.35
N SER A 459 21.61 -31.07 5.66
CA SER A 459 21.59 -32.38 6.31
C SER A 459 20.17 -32.88 6.51
N THR A 460 19.93 -34.15 6.20
CA THR A 460 18.67 -34.84 6.51
C THR A 460 18.69 -35.53 7.87
N ALA A 461 19.79 -35.41 8.64
CA ALA A 461 19.85 -35.89 10.01
C ALA A 461 18.93 -35.04 10.89
N ASN A 462 18.04 -35.70 11.64
CA ASN A 462 17.07 -35.09 12.57
C ASN A 462 15.82 -34.43 11.95
N VAL A 463 15.49 -34.74 10.69
CA VAL A 463 14.18 -34.37 10.13
C VAL A 463 13.08 -35.07 10.94
N THR A 464 12.14 -34.28 11.48
CA THR A 464 11.03 -34.77 12.29
C THR A 464 9.74 -34.65 11.48
N ALA A 465 8.90 -35.69 11.50
CA ALA A 465 7.57 -35.62 10.91
C ALA A 465 6.48 -35.89 11.95
N THR A 466 5.37 -35.16 11.83
CA THR A 466 4.15 -35.36 12.61
C THR A 466 3.03 -35.86 11.71
N PHE A 467 2.10 -36.62 12.30
CA PHE A 467 1.00 -37.25 11.57
C PHE A 467 -0.33 -36.87 12.18
N THR A 468 -1.11 -36.07 11.46
CA THR A 468 -2.41 -35.59 11.93
C THR A 468 -3.51 -36.27 11.13
N THR A 469 -4.46 -36.91 11.82
CA THR A 469 -5.60 -37.57 11.15
C THR A 469 -6.47 -36.54 10.43
N ILE A 470 -6.68 -36.73 9.14
CA ILE A 470 -7.61 -35.90 8.35
C ILE A 470 -9.04 -36.42 8.63
N PRO A 471 -10.00 -35.57 9.04
CA PRO A 471 -11.35 -36.02 9.36
C PRO A 471 -12.06 -36.68 8.18
N ASN A 472 -12.72 -37.82 8.43
CA ASN A 472 -13.60 -38.42 7.44
C ASN A 472 -14.89 -37.58 7.34
N PRO A 473 -15.26 -37.06 6.15
CA PRO A 473 -16.45 -36.22 5.97
C PRO A 473 -17.78 -36.98 6.04
N GLY A 474 -17.78 -38.26 6.46
CA GLY A 474 -18.97 -39.10 6.55
C GLY A 474 -19.31 -39.78 5.22
N CYS A 475 -18.32 -40.33 4.52
CA CYS A 475 -18.54 -41.00 3.24
C CYS A 475 -19.55 -42.14 3.34
N ILE A 476 -20.52 -42.16 2.42
CA ILE A 476 -21.60 -43.16 2.36
C ILE A 476 -21.26 -44.19 1.28
N LEU A 477 -21.33 -45.49 1.62
CA LEU A 477 -21.06 -46.59 0.69
C LEU A 477 -19.73 -46.42 -0.07
N GLY A 478 -18.71 -45.94 0.62
CA GLY A 478 -17.40 -45.66 0.06
C GLY A 478 -16.45 -45.13 1.12
N GLU A 479 -15.23 -44.85 0.71
CA GLU A 479 -14.13 -44.47 1.57
C GLU A 479 -13.69 -43.03 1.31
N TRP A 480 -13.22 -42.35 2.35
CA TRP A 480 -12.54 -41.06 2.25
C TRP A 480 -11.16 -41.22 1.59
N ARG A 481 -10.88 -40.42 0.55
CA ARG A 481 -9.65 -40.38 -0.24
C ARG A 481 -9.08 -38.95 -0.27
N PRO A 482 -8.36 -38.50 0.78
CA PRO A 482 -7.63 -37.25 0.73
C PRO A 482 -6.43 -37.37 -0.21
N TRP A 483 -6.11 -36.31 -0.95
CA TRP A 483 -4.96 -36.27 -1.84
C TRP A 483 -4.39 -34.86 -1.99
N ALA A 484 -5.19 -33.90 -2.46
CA ALA A 484 -4.76 -32.53 -2.79
C ALA A 484 -4.30 -31.74 -1.56
N LEU A 485 -3.30 -30.87 -1.75
CA LEU A 485 -2.80 -29.91 -0.79
C LEU A 485 -2.68 -28.52 -1.44
N LYS A 486 -2.83 -27.47 -0.64
CA LYS A 486 -2.39 -26.12 -1.01
C LYS A 486 -2.08 -25.30 0.21
N TYR A 487 -0.89 -24.72 0.32
CA TYR A 487 -0.62 -23.71 1.35
C TYR A 487 -1.00 -22.35 0.81
N TYR A 488 -1.86 -21.63 1.53
CA TYR A 488 -2.35 -20.32 1.11
C TYR A 488 -2.66 -19.45 2.32
N ARG A 489 -1.96 -18.31 2.41
CA ARG A 489 -2.17 -17.27 3.43
C ARG A 489 -2.10 -17.81 4.86
N GLY A 490 -1.02 -18.53 5.17
CA GLY A 490 -0.77 -19.06 6.52
C GLY A 490 -1.59 -20.29 6.90
N LYS A 491 -2.37 -20.86 5.98
CA LYS A 491 -3.19 -22.05 6.21
C LYS A 491 -2.94 -23.11 5.14
N LEU A 492 -3.07 -24.38 5.52
CA LEU A 492 -3.01 -25.49 4.58
C LEU A 492 -4.43 -25.96 4.24
N TYR A 493 -4.71 -26.15 2.96
CA TYR A 493 -5.95 -26.73 2.47
C TYR A 493 -5.71 -28.17 2.05
N VAL A 494 -6.66 -29.05 2.38
CA VAL A 494 -6.59 -30.48 2.07
C VAL A 494 -7.85 -30.92 1.35
N GLY A 495 -7.70 -31.34 0.10
CA GLY A 495 -8.79 -31.81 -0.76
C GLY A 495 -8.88 -33.33 -0.82
N GLY A 496 -10.07 -33.85 -1.08
CA GLY A 496 -10.28 -35.27 -1.32
C GLY A 496 -11.70 -35.62 -1.74
N VAL A 497 -11.93 -36.91 -2.00
CA VAL A 497 -13.23 -37.43 -2.43
C VAL A 497 -13.77 -38.54 -1.53
N CYS A 498 -15.10 -38.64 -1.46
CA CYS A 498 -15.77 -39.88 -1.12
C CYS A 498 -15.93 -40.72 -2.38
N ASP A 499 -15.38 -41.92 -2.38
CA ASP A 499 -15.14 -42.69 -3.61
C ASP A 499 -16.28 -43.63 -4.06
N ALA A 500 -17.34 -43.77 -3.26
CA ALA A 500 -18.48 -44.66 -3.48
C ALA A 500 -18.14 -46.15 -3.76
N SER A 501 -16.93 -46.61 -3.40
CA SER A 501 -16.42 -47.96 -3.71
C SER A 501 -17.13 -49.11 -2.99
N GLY A 502 -17.89 -48.82 -1.94
CA GLY A 502 -18.68 -49.80 -1.20
C GLY A 502 -19.97 -50.24 -1.92
N THR A 503 -20.25 -49.71 -3.12
CA THR A 503 -21.43 -50.09 -3.90
C THR A 503 -21.15 -51.34 -4.74
N THR A 504 -22.02 -52.35 -4.67
CA THR A 504 -21.91 -53.53 -5.53
C THR A 504 -22.27 -53.18 -6.98
N LEU A 505 -21.26 -53.14 -7.84
CA LEU A 505 -21.41 -53.01 -9.29
C LEU A 505 -21.42 -54.42 -9.91
N ALA A 506 -22.24 -54.64 -10.94
CA ALA A 506 -22.29 -55.89 -11.67
C ALA A 506 -21.31 -55.87 -12.87
N PRO A 507 -20.70 -57.02 -13.25
CA PRO A 507 -19.91 -57.12 -14.47
C PRO A 507 -20.77 -56.87 -15.73
N GLY A 508 -20.21 -56.18 -16.73
CA GLY A 508 -20.92 -55.86 -17.97
C GLY A 508 -21.98 -54.75 -17.83
N LEU A 509 -21.96 -53.99 -16.74
CA LEU A 509 -22.72 -52.74 -16.65
C LEU A 509 -22.18 -51.76 -17.68
N ASP A 510 -23.04 -51.38 -18.62
CA ASP A 510 -22.79 -50.22 -19.46
C ASP A 510 -22.74 -48.98 -18.56
N ALA A 511 -21.58 -48.32 -18.51
CA ALA A 511 -21.37 -47.12 -17.70
C ALA A 511 -22.32 -45.97 -18.08
N THR A 512 -23.02 -46.07 -19.20
CA THR A 512 -23.97 -45.04 -19.64
C THR A 512 -25.32 -45.06 -18.90
N ASN A 513 -25.77 -46.19 -18.31
CA ASN A 513 -27.20 -46.25 -17.97
C ASN A 513 -27.75 -47.30 -16.97
N SER A 514 -26.92 -47.95 -16.14
CA SER A 514 -27.49 -48.91 -15.18
C SER A 514 -28.07 -48.25 -13.92
N ALA A 515 -29.19 -48.77 -13.43
CA ALA A 515 -29.81 -48.33 -12.17
C ALA A 515 -28.85 -48.48 -10.96
N SER A 516 -28.05 -49.55 -10.95
CA SER A 516 -27.04 -49.80 -9.91
C SER A 516 -25.92 -48.77 -9.91
N LEU A 517 -25.43 -48.37 -11.09
CA LEU A 517 -24.39 -47.35 -11.22
C LEU A 517 -24.91 -45.96 -10.86
N SER A 518 -26.14 -45.63 -11.27
CA SER A 518 -26.81 -44.39 -10.88
C SER A 518 -27.00 -44.31 -9.36
N ALA A 519 -27.33 -45.43 -8.72
CA ALA A 519 -27.44 -45.52 -7.27
C ALA A 519 -26.09 -45.36 -6.54
N ALA A 520 -24.96 -45.64 -7.21
CA ALA A 520 -23.62 -45.49 -6.67
C ALA A 520 -23.09 -44.05 -6.83
N ARG A 521 -23.27 -43.46 -8.02
CA ARG A 521 -22.77 -42.11 -8.36
C ARG A 521 -23.26 -41.02 -7.42
N LYS A 522 -24.47 -41.16 -6.86
CA LYS A 522 -25.04 -40.21 -5.88
C LYS A 522 -24.20 -40.02 -4.61
N ASN A 523 -23.31 -40.96 -4.29
CA ASN A 523 -22.47 -40.92 -3.09
C ASN A 523 -21.08 -40.33 -3.36
N LEU A 524 -20.78 -39.96 -4.62
CA LEU A 524 -19.54 -39.27 -4.96
C LEU A 524 -19.62 -37.80 -4.53
N LYS A 525 -18.62 -37.36 -3.77
CA LYS A 525 -18.56 -36.02 -3.19
C LYS A 525 -17.11 -35.57 -3.07
N ALA A 526 -16.84 -34.30 -3.36
CA ALA A 526 -15.57 -33.64 -3.08
C ALA A 526 -15.67 -32.82 -1.79
N VAL A 527 -14.58 -32.75 -1.02
CA VAL A 527 -14.49 -32.00 0.24
C VAL A 527 -13.13 -31.32 0.34
N VAL A 528 -13.12 -30.09 0.85
CA VAL A 528 -11.93 -29.33 1.22
C VAL A 528 -11.97 -29.02 2.71
N TYR A 529 -10.88 -29.35 3.39
CA TYR A 529 -10.61 -28.91 4.75
C TYR A 529 -9.56 -27.80 4.75
N GLU A 530 -9.72 -26.84 5.65
CA GLU A 530 -8.68 -25.92 6.06
C GLU A 530 -8.01 -26.47 7.34
N TYR A 531 -6.68 -26.38 7.42
CA TYR A 531 -5.85 -26.76 8.56
C TYR A 531 -5.06 -25.54 9.05
N ASP A 532 -5.30 -25.16 10.31
CA ASP A 532 -4.69 -23.97 10.95
C ASP A 532 -3.33 -24.28 11.62
N GLY A 533 -2.78 -25.47 11.42
CA GLY A 533 -1.61 -25.98 12.14
C GLY A 533 -1.94 -26.87 13.34
N THR A 534 -3.21 -26.89 13.77
CA THR A 534 -3.69 -27.66 14.93
C THR A 534 -4.98 -28.45 14.66
N SER A 535 -5.92 -27.88 13.91
CA SER A 535 -7.29 -28.39 13.75
C SER A 535 -7.77 -28.29 12.31
N PHE A 536 -8.69 -29.17 11.92
CA PHE A 536 -9.29 -29.21 10.59
C PHE A 536 -10.73 -28.67 10.61
N THR A 537 -11.04 -27.77 9.68
CA THR A 537 -12.40 -27.23 9.47
C THR A 537 -12.83 -27.49 8.03
N SER A 538 -14.01 -28.07 7.82
CA SER A 538 -14.55 -28.22 6.44
C SER A 538 -15.02 -26.86 5.94
N VAL A 539 -14.41 -26.37 4.85
CA VAL A 539 -14.68 -25.03 4.29
C VAL A 539 -15.47 -25.09 2.99
N PHE A 540 -15.41 -26.24 2.28
CA PHE A 540 -16.13 -26.40 1.03
C PHE A 540 -16.40 -27.86 0.72
N ASP A 541 -17.58 -28.13 0.15
CA ASP A 541 -17.96 -29.46 -0.32
C ASP A 541 -19.06 -29.39 -1.38
N PHE A 542 -19.07 -30.36 -2.31
CA PHE A 542 -20.05 -30.45 -3.40
C PHE A 542 -20.13 -31.87 -3.98
N PRO A 543 -21.26 -32.25 -4.61
CA PRO A 543 -21.40 -33.57 -5.21
C PRO A 543 -20.67 -33.67 -6.56
N LEU A 544 -20.15 -34.85 -6.88
CA LEU A 544 -19.51 -35.15 -8.17
C LEU A 544 -20.48 -35.85 -9.14
N THR A 545 -21.74 -35.43 -9.10
CA THR A 545 -22.87 -36.00 -9.85
C THR A 545 -23.23 -35.19 -11.09
N TYR A 546 -22.59 -34.04 -11.30
CA TYR A 546 -22.79 -33.24 -12.50
C TYR A 546 -22.35 -34.03 -13.75
N PRO A 547 -23.01 -33.80 -14.91
CA PRO A 547 -22.57 -34.37 -16.17
C PRO A 547 -21.25 -33.73 -16.60
N LYS A 548 -20.32 -34.48 -17.16
CA LYS A 548 -19.08 -33.96 -17.74
C LYS A 548 -19.02 -34.26 -19.23
N GLY A 549 -18.02 -33.74 -19.93
CA GLY A 549 -17.67 -34.21 -21.25
C GLY A 549 -17.25 -35.68 -21.29
N PHE A 550 -17.13 -36.20 -22.51
CA PHE A 550 -16.62 -37.54 -22.75
C PHE A 550 -15.07 -37.51 -22.85
N PRO A 551 -14.36 -38.46 -22.22
CA PRO A 551 -12.91 -38.55 -22.36
C PRO A 551 -12.47 -38.97 -23.77
N TYR A 552 -13.31 -39.66 -24.54
CA TYR A 552 -12.98 -40.11 -25.89
C TYR A 552 -14.23 -40.22 -26.78
N ALA A 553 -14.18 -39.61 -27.98
CA ALA A 553 -15.32 -39.48 -28.90
C ALA A 553 -15.94 -40.81 -29.38
N ASN A 554 -15.23 -41.93 -29.28
CA ASN A 554 -15.82 -43.25 -29.58
C ASN A 554 -16.80 -43.71 -28.50
N TYR A 555 -16.77 -43.10 -27.31
CA TYR A 555 -17.65 -43.40 -26.18
C TYR A 555 -18.32 -42.12 -25.66
N PRO A 556 -19.11 -41.41 -26.50
CA PRO A 556 -19.62 -40.07 -26.20
C PRO A 556 -20.70 -40.06 -25.10
N SER A 557 -21.14 -41.22 -24.62
CA SER A 557 -22.11 -41.34 -23.52
C SER A 557 -21.44 -41.59 -22.15
N LEU A 558 -20.11 -41.67 -22.08
CA LEU A 558 -19.35 -41.79 -20.82
C LEU A 558 -19.05 -40.40 -20.25
N THR A 559 -20.08 -39.74 -19.72
CA THR A 559 -20.11 -38.30 -19.42
C THR A 559 -20.24 -37.99 -17.93
N GLY A 560 -19.47 -38.70 -17.10
CA GLY A 560 -19.68 -38.69 -15.65
C GLY A 560 -18.52 -39.23 -14.85
N TRP A 561 -18.49 -38.87 -13.57
CA TRP A 561 -17.68 -39.56 -12.57
C TRP A 561 -18.31 -40.88 -12.14
N TYR A 562 -17.47 -41.89 -11.96
CA TYR A 562 -17.86 -43.25 -11.56
C TYR A 562 -17.21 -43.67 -10.24
N PRO A 563 -17.87 -44.57 -9.46
CA PRO A 563 -17.33 -45.10 -8.23
C PRO A 563 -15.96 -45.75 -8.41
N TRP A 564 -15.12 -45.66 -7.39
CA TRP A 564 -13.84 -46.36 -7.42
C TRP A 564 -14.04 -47.87 -7.47
N THR A 565 -13.32 -48.54 -8.37
CA THR A 565 -13.38 -49.99 -8.53
C THR A 565 -11.98 -50.61 -8.57
N ASP A 566 -11.90 -51.82 -8.05
CA ASP A 566 -10.75 -52.70 -8.12
C ASP A 566 -11.07 -53.97 -8.94
N ASP A 567 -12.17 -53.96 -9.68
CA ASP A 567 -12.58 -55.05 -10.56
C ASP A 567 -12.31 -54.66 -12.02
N TRP A 568 -11.39 -55.41 -12.65
CA TRP A 568 -11.03 -55.19 -14.06
C TRP A 568 -12.20 -55.35 -15.02
N SER A 569 -13.15 -56.24 -14.74
CA SER A 569 -14.30 -56.48 -15.62
C SER A 569 -15.26 -55.30 -15.66
N ILE A 570 -15.37 -54.57 -14.54
CA ILE A 570 -16.12 -53.32 -14.45
C ILE A 570 -15.33 -52.19 -15.10
N LEU A 571 -14.03 -52.08 -14.77
CA LEU A 571 -13.18 -51.01 -15.28
C LEU A 571 -13.06 -51.02 -16.82
N SER A 572 -12.81 -52.19 -17.40
CA SER A 572 -12.63 -52.37 -18.86
C SER A 572 -13.93 -52.33 -19.65
N GLN A 573 -15.06 -52.61 -19.00
CA GLN A 573 -16.37 -52.74 -19.64
C GLN A 573 -16.39 -53.71 -20.85
N GLY A 574 -15.47 -54.67 -20.86
CA GLY A 574 -15.28 -55.61 -21.99
C GLY A 574 -14.66 -55.00 -23.25
N SER A 575 -14.16 -53.75 -23.19
CA SER A 575 -13.45 -53.08 -24.28
C SER A 575 -11.93 -53.09 -24.07
N THR A 576 -11.18 -53.03 -25.18
CA THR A 576 -9.72 -52.80 -25.15
C THR A 576 -9.37 -51.33 -24.93
N ASP A 577 -10.30 -50.41 -25.22
CA ASP A 577 -10.20 -49.00 -24.83
C ASP A 577 -10.85 -48.84 -23.45
N VAL A 578 -10.03 -48.64 -22.43
CA VAL A 578 -10.48 -48.53 -21.04
C VAL A 578 -10.78 -47.08 -20.71
N VAL A 579 -12.07 -46.75 -20.64
CA VAL A 579 -12.61 -45.42 -20.32
C VAL A 579 -13.56 -45.57 -19.13
N PHE A 580 -13.17 -45.10 -17.95
CA PHE A 580 -14.00 -45.18 -16.74
C PHE A 580 -13.60 -44.11 -15.71
N PRO A 581 -13.92 -42.81 -15.93
CA PRO A 581 -13.45 -41.73 -15.06
C PRO A 581 -13.77 -41.93 -13.58
N GLN A 582 -12.74 -42.15 -12.76
CA GLN A 582 -12.83 -42.30 -11.31
C GLN A 582 -12.19 -41.07 -10.66
N PRO A 583 -12.96 -40.23 -9.94
CA PRO A 583 -12.46 -38.93 -9.51
C PRO A 583 -11.34 -39.07 -8.49
N MET A 584 -10.24 -38.36 -8.73
CA MET A 584 -9.22 -38.07 -7.73
C MET A 584 -9.17 -36.56 -7.60
N PHE A 585 -9.52 -36.00 -6.44
CA PHE A 585 -9.33 -34.58 -6.20
C PHE A 585 -7.86 -34.38 -5.84
N SER A 586 -7.06 -34.10 -6.87
CA SER A 586 -5.62 -34.26 -6.82
C SER A 586 -4.88 -32.99 -6.49
N ASP A 587 -5.44 -31.81 -6.78
CA ASP A 587 -4.73 -30.55 -6.60
C ASP A 587 -5.67 -29.37 -6.31
N ILE A 588 -5.17 -28.38 -5.58
CA ILE A 588 -5.86 -27.13 -5.25
C ILE A 588 -4.94 -25.96 -5.58
N GLU A 589 -5.49 -24.96 -6.26
CA GLU A 589 -4.83 -23.67 -6.43
C GLU A 589 -5.75 -22.53 -6.01
N PHE A 590 -5.19 -21.40 -5.61
CA PHE A 590 -5.97 -20.19 -5.34
C PHE A 590 -5.67 -19.15 -6.41
N ASP A 591 -6.70 -18.76 -7.15
CA ASP A 591 -6.61 -17.62 -8.06
C ASP A 591 -6.36 -16.34 -7.25
N ILE A 592 -5.91 -15.29 -7.95
CA ILE A 592 -5.51 -14.05 -7.31
C ILE A 592 -6.63 -13.47 -6.44
N ASP A 593 -7.89 -13.60 -6.87
CA ASP A 593 -9.08 -13.07 -6.19
C ASP A 593 -9.53 -13.90 -4.98
N GLY A 594 -8.76 -14.94 -4.64
CA GLY A 594 -9.03 -15.90 -3.58
C GLY A 594 -9.95 -17.04 -4.02
N SER A 595 -10.42 -17.07 -5.27
CA SER A 595 -11.21 -18.19 -5.80
C SER A 595 -10.39 -19.47 -5.79
N MET A 596 -11.01 -20.59 -5.42
CA MET A 596 -10.35 -21.88 -5.41
C MET A 596 -10.47 -22.54 -6.79
N LEU A 597 -9.36 -23.00 -7.34
CA LEU A 597 -9.26 -23.81 -8.54
C LEU A 597 -9.06 -25.25 -8.10
N LEU A 598 -9.81 -26.17 -8.72
CA LEU A 598 -9.96 -27.54 -8.25
C LEU A 598 -9.53 -28.49 -9.37
N GLY A 599 -8.43 -29.20 -9.14
CA GLY A 599 -7.86 -30.16 -10.09
C GLY A 599 -8.38 -31.56 -9.84
N PHE A 600 -9.09 -32.14 -10.80
CA PHE A 600 -9.56 -33.52 -10.73
C PHE A 600 -8.83 -34.41 -11.73
N GLY A 601 -8.09 -35.39 -11.21
CA GLY A 601 -7.50 -36.47 -11.99
C GLY A 601 -8.44 -37.67 -12.13
N ASP A 602 -8.05 -38.61 -13.00
CA ASP A 602 -8.75 -39.88 -13.21
C ASP A 602 -7.88 -41.07 -12.77
N ARG A 603 -8.34 -41.79 -11.74
CA ARG A 603 -7.65 -42.99 -11.21
C ARG A 603 -7.49 -44.07 -12.27
N THR A 604 -8.38 -44.16 -13.26
CA THR A 604 -8.30 -45.14 -14.36
C THR A 604 -7.01 -44.97 -15.16
N GLY A 605 -6.56 -43.73 -15.37
CA GLY A 605 -5.28 -43.47 -16.03
C GLY A 605 -4.09 -44.05 -15.25
N PHE A 606 -4.14 -44.04 -13.91
CA PHE A 606 -3.09 -44.60 -13.06
C PHE A 606 -3.18 -46.13 -12.91
N GLN A 607 -4.38 -46.70 -13.08
CA GLN A 607 -4.65 -48.14 -13.06
C GLN A 607 -4.37 -48.84 -14.41
N THR A 608 -4.09 -48.07 -15.46
CA THR A 608 -3.91 -48.58 -16.83
C THR A 608 -2.62 -48.03 -17.45
N GLY A 609 -2.41 -48.28 -18.73
CA GLY A 609 -1.28 -47.80 -19.49
C GLY A 609 -1.60 -47.87 -20.98
N VAL A 610 -0.57 -47.77 -21.82
CA VAL A 610 -0.69 -47.92 -23.27
C VAL A 610 -0.13 -49.27 -23.69
N ASN A 611 -0.92 -50.04 -24.44
CA ASN A 611 -0.55 -51.36 -24.95
C ASN A 611 0.00 -52.31 -23.88
N ASN A 612 -0.62 -52.30 -22.70
CA ASN A 612 -0.26 -53.19 -21.59
C ASN A 612 -1.35 -54.23 -21.33
N TYR A 613 -1.01 -55.28 -20.60
CA TYR A 613 -1.96 -56.33 -20.25
C TYR A 613 -2.91 -55.90 -19.15
N SER A 614 -4.04 -56.59 -19.03
CA SER A 614 -4.89 -56.54 -17.84
C SER A 614 -4.16 -57.16 -16.61
N PRO A 615 -4.64 -56.89 -15.38
CA PRO A 615 -4.12 -57.54 -14.18
C PRO A 615 -4.50 -59.02 -14.11
N VAL A 616 -5.36 -59.51 -15.01
CA VAL A 616 -5.86 -60.89 -15.05
C VAL A 616 -4.81 -61.83 -15.66
N PRO A 617 -4.25 -62.82 -14.93
CA PRO A 617 -3.09 -63.60 -15.37
C PRO A 617 -3.23 -64.34 -16.71
N THR A 618 -4.45 -64.68 -17.12
CA THR A 618 -4.75 -65.47 -18.32
C THR A 618 -5.09 -64.64 -19.55
N ASP A 619 -5.27 -63.33 -19.39
CA ASP A 619 -5.69 -62.44 -20.47
C ASP A 619 -4.47 -61.79 -21.14
N ASN A 620 -4.24 -62.11 -22.42
CA ASN A 620 -3.10 -61.62 -23.18
C ASN A 620 -3.48 -60.50 -24.17
N GLN A 621 -4.65 -59.86 -24.00
CA GLN A 621 -5.04 -58.71 -24.80
C GLN A 621 -4.28 -57.44 -24.38
N PHE A 622 -4.08 -56.53 -25.34
CA PHE A 622 -3.53 -55.21 -25.08
C PHE A 622 -4.65 -54.20 -24.87
N TYR A 623 -4.48 -53.38 -23.84
CA TYR A 623 -5.44 -52.34 -23.47
C TYR A 623 -4.82 -50.95 -23.57
N LEU A 624 -5.68 -49.98 -23.89
CA LEU A 624 -5.37 -48.55 -23.94
C LEU A 624 -6.20 -47.83 -22.88
N GLY A 625 -5.54 -47.19 -21.92
CA GLY A 625 -6.19 -46.34 -20.94
C GLY A 625 -6.42 -44.93 -21.46
N PHE A 626 -7.60 -44.36 -21.20
CA PHE A 626 -7.91 -42.96 -21.45
C PHE A 626 -8.34 -42.28 -20.15
N SER A 627 -7.63 -41.21 -19.79
CA SER A 627 -7.92 -40.37 -18.63
C SER A 627 -9.02 -39.36 -18.97
N GLY A 628 -9.94 -39.12 -18.04
CA GLY A 628 -10.96 -38.07 -18.11
C GLY A 628 -11.05 -37.24 -16.83
N GLY A 629 -10.03 -36.41 -16.57
CA GLY A 629 -10.01 -35.46 -15.45
C GLY A 629 -10.97 -34.29 -15.64
N ASP A 630 -10.95 -33.28 -14.76
CA ASP A 630 -11.75 -32.04 -14.88
C ASP A 630 -11.01 -30.88 -14.17
N VAL A 631 -11.35 -29.64 -14.51
CA VAL A 631 -10.89 -28.44 -13.80
C VAL A 631 -12.09 -27.57 -13.51
N LEU A 632 -12.32 -27.29 -12.22
CA LEU A 632 -13.45 -26.45 -11.77
C LEU A 632 -12.95 -25.20 -11.05
N LYS A 633 -13.75 -24.14 -11.06
CA LYS A 633 -13.55 -22.92 -10.25
C LYS A 633 -14.65 -22.83 -9.19
N ALA A 634 -14.26 -22.57 -7.94
CA ALA A 634 -15.16 -22.14 -6.88
C ALA A 634 -14.86 -20.70 -6.51
N TYR A 635 -15.78 -19.81 -6.87
CA TYR A 635 -15.67 -18.39 -6.58
C TYR A 635 -15.67 -18.16 -5.07
N ALA A 636 -14.68 -17.43 -4.58
CA ALA A 636 -14.55 -17.12 -3.16
C ALA A 636 -14.93 -15.67 -2.88
N LYS A 637 -15.71 -15.47 -1.82
CA LYS A 637 -15.89 -14.13 -1.25
C LYS A 637 -16.18 -14.24 0.24
N ASN A 638 -15.40 -13.52 1.05
CA ASN A 638 -15.49 -13.48 2.53
C ASN A 638 -15.55 -14.87 3.19
N GLY A 639 -14.68 -15.79 2.74
CA GLY A 639 -14.54 -17.14 3.29
C GLY A 639 -15.64 -18.12 2.84
N VAL A 640 -16.55 -17.71 1.96
CA VAL A 640 -17.57 -18.59 1.36
C VAL A 640 -17.15 -18.94 -0.07
N PHE A 641 -17.12 -20.24 -0.36
CA PHE A 641 -16.87 -20.78 -1.70
C PHE A 641 -18.19 -21.22 -2.37
N ILE A 642 -18.39 -20.79 -3.61
CA ILE A 642 -19.49 -21.22 -4.46
C ILE A 642 -18.93 -21.82 -5.74
N LEU A 643 -19.28 -23.09 -6.00
CA LEU A 643 -18.87 -23.78 -7.22
C LEU A 643 -19.39 -23.02 -8.44
N GLU A 644 -18.63 -23.09 -9.53
CA GLU A 644 -19.15 -22.73 -10.84
C GLU A 644 -20.49 -23.39 -11.11
N ASN A 645 -21.33 -22.73 -11.89
CA ASN A 645 -22.62 -23.28 -12.28
C ASN A 645 -23.02 -22.75 -13.66
N ASN A 646 -23.27 -23.66 -14.60
CA ASN A 646 -23.55 -23.32 -15.99
C ASN A 646 -22.45 -22.42 -16.59
N GLY A 647 -21.19 -22.76 -16.34
CA GLY A 647 -20.03 -22.01 -16.79
C GLY A 647 -19.89 -20.61 -16.17
N LYS A 648 -20.50 -20.35 -15.00
CA LYS A 648 -20.41 -19.05 -14.31
C LYS A 648 -19.83 -19.21 -12.90
N ALA A 649 -18.87 -18.36 -12.55
CA ALA A 649 -18.25 -18.30 -11.23
C ALA A 649 -18.13 -16.82 -10.80
N GLY A 650 -18.99 -16.38 -9.88
CA GLY A 650 -19.05 -14.97 -9.46
C GLY A 650 -19.31 -14.02 -10.64
N PRO A 651 -18.50 -12.96 -10.83
CA PRO A 651 -18.66 -12.02 -11.95
C PRO A 651 -18.20 -12.61 -13.29
N PHE A 652 -17.53 -13.76 -13.29
CA PHE A 652 -16.89 -14.31 -14.47
C PHE A 652 -17.77 -15.32 -15.20
N THR A 653 -17.73 -15.26 -16.53
CA THR A 653 -18.39 -16.21 -17.41
C THR A 653 -17.33 -17.00 -18.15
N GLY A 654 -17.29 -18.29 -17.86
CA GLY A 654 -16.48 -19.28 -18.53
C GLY A 654 -16.96 -19.58 -19.94
N SER A 655 -16.22 -20.45 -20.59
CA SER A 655 -16.30 -20.71 -22.02
C SER A 655 -17.43 -21.64 -22.44
N GLY A 656 -17.93 -22.49 -21.53
CA GLY A 656 -18.88 -23.56 -21.83
C GLY A 656 -20.28 -23.36 -21.26
N ALA A 657 -20.74 -22.13 -21.05
CA ALA A 657 -22.10 -21.88 -20.59
C ALA A 657 -23.15 -22.55 -21.50
N GLY A 658 -23.99 -23.43 -20.93
CA GLY A 658 -25.04 -24.16 -21.63
C GLY A 658 -24.57 -25.30 -22.54
N ASN A 659 -23.32 -25.76 -22.41
CA ASN A 659 -22.78 -26.85 -23.23
C ASN A 659 -23.16 -28.27 -22.72
N ASN A 660 -23.89 -28.37 -21.60
CA ASN A 660 -24.27 -29.61 -20.92
C ASN A 660 -23.11 -30.45 -20.35
N GLN A 661 -21.98 -29.81 -20.06
CA GLN A 661 -20.82 -30.37 -19.35
C GLN A 661 -20.61 -29.57 -18.07
N GLY A 662 -20.05 -30.12 -17.00
CA GLY A 662 -19.79 -29.41 -15.75
C GLY A 662 -21.00 -29.15 -14.83
N PRO A 663 -20.75 -28.61 -13.62
CA PRO A 663 -21.77 -28.24 -12.65
C PRO A 663 -22.82 -27.29 -13.22
N GLY A 664 -24.11 -27.53 -12.92
CA GLY A 664 -25.19 -26.71 -13.46
C GLY A 664 -25.36 -26.80 -14.99
N PHE A 665 -24.80 -27.82 -15.64
CA PHE A 665 -24.92 -28.09 -17.09
C PHE A 665 -24.16 -27.09 -17.98
N GLY A 666 -23.08 -26.51 -17.48
CA GLY A 666 -22.10 -25.76 -18.27
C GLY A 666 -20.73 -25.73 -17.56
N GLU A 667 -19.65 -25.96 -18.32
CA GLU A 667 -18.29 -25.99 -17.78
C GLU A 667 -17.70 -24.58 -17.83
N TYR A 668 -16.91 -24.22 -16.82
CA TYR A 668 -16.22 -22.94 -16.86
C TYR A 668 -14.99 -23.02 -17.78
N PHE A 669 -14.08 -23.95 -17.50
CA PHE A 669 -12.84 -24.13 -18.25
C PHE A 669 -13.05 -25.01 -19.48
N ASN A 670 -12.60 -24.53 -20.65
CA ASN A 670 -12.58 -25.30 -21.86
C ASN A 670 -11.38 -26.25 -21.84
N ASP A 671 -11.63 -27.50 -21.47
CA ASP A 671 -10.65 -28.56 -21.56
C ASP A 671 -10.88 -29.49 -22.78
N ASN A 672 -11.68 -29.06 -23.75
CA ASN A 672 -11.86 -29.78 -25.02
C ASN A 672 -10.56 -29.79 -25.85
N TRP A 673 -10.22 -30.96 -26.42
CA TRP A 673 -9.23 -31.12 -27.48
C TRP A 673 -9.90 -31.42 -28.81
N SER A 674 -9.43 -30.78 -29.87
CA SER A 674 -9.97 -30.96 -31.24
C SER A 674 -8.90 -31.41 -32.23
N PHE A 675 -9.32 -32.27 -33.17
CA PHE A 675 -8.54 -32.73 -34.32
C PHE A 675 -9.34 -32.56 -35.60
N GLY A 676 -8.78 -31.86 -36.59
CA GLY A 676 -9.46 -31.52 -37.83
C GLY A 676 -10.74 -30.71 -37.61
N GLY A 677 -10.78 -29.89 -36.55
CA GLY A 677 -11.96 -29.10 -36.16
C GLY A 677 -13.09 -29.88 -35.46
N THR A 678 -12.89 -31.18 -35.18
CA THR A 678 -13.84 -32.01 -34.43
C THR A 678 -13.32 -32.27 -33.02
N THR A 679 -14.16 -32.17 -32.00
CA THR A 679 -13.78 -32.47 -30.61
C THR A 679 -13.64 -33.98 -30.41
N TYR A 680 -12.47 -34.44 -29.99
CA TYR A 680 -12.20 -35.86 -29.74
C TYR A 680 -12.09 -36.21 -28.25
N HIS A 681 -11.63 -35.26 -27.45
CA HIS A 681 -11.63 -35.33 -26.00
C HIS A 681 -12.40 -34.11 -25.54
N ALA A 682 -13.56 -34.31 -24.91
CA ALA A 682 -14.28 -33.22 -24.29
C ALA A 682 -13.90 -33.05 -22.81
N GLU A 683 -13.09 -33.96 -22.28
CA GLU A 683 -12.41 -33.87 -20.98
C GLU A 683 -10.96 -34.30 -21.21
N ALA A 684 -10.01 -33.40 -21.00
CA ALA A 684 -8.59 -33.65 -21.29
C ALA A 684 -7.67 -33.42 -20.09
N ALA A 685 -8.18 -32.88 -18.98
CA ALA A 685 -7.41 -32.61 -17.79
C ALA A 685 -6.83 -33.88 -17.13
N LEU A 686 -5.70 -33.74 -16.47
CA LEU A 686 -5.02 -34.81 -15.71
C LEU A 686 -5.01 -34.58 -14.19
N GLY A 687 -5.43 -33.40 -13.74
CA GLY A 687 -5.73 -33.11 -12.34
C GLY A 687 -4.68 -32.30 -11.58
N ALA A 688 -3.55 -31.96 -12.18
CA ALA A 688 -2.55 -31.06 -11.58
C ALA A 688 -2.69 -29.63 -12.11
N LEU A 689 -2.49 -28.66 -11.23
CA LEU A 689 -2.68 -27.23 -11.39
C LEU A 689 -1.47 -26.47 -10.83
N ALA A 690 -1.11 -25.36 -11.45
CA ALA A 690 -0.25 -24.37 -10.82
C ALA A 690 -0.70 -22.97 -11.22
N LEU A 691 -0.96 -22.10 -10.26
CA LEU A 691 -1.25 -20.70 -10.55
C LEU A 691 0.03 -20.00 -10.99
N ARG A 692 -0.05 -19.18 -12.05
CA ARG A 692 0.96 -18.14 -12.31
C ARG A 692 0.43 -16.82 -11.75
N PRO A 693 0.86 -16.39 -10.55
CA PRO A 693 0.30 -15.20 -9.89
C PRO A 693 0.39 -13.96 -10.78
N GLY A 694 -0.61 -13.08 -10.67
CA GLY A 694 -0.69 -11.83 -11.44
C GLY A 694 -0.92 -11.97 -12.95
N SER A 695 -0.89 -13.18 -13.53
CA SER A 695 -1.11 -13.38 -14.97
C SER A 695 -2.58 -13.53 -15.37
N GLY A 696 -3.44 -13.90 -14.41
CA GLY A 696 -4.82 -14.33 -14.68
C GLY A 696 -4.91 -15.70 -15.37
N GLN A 697 -3.86 -16.52 -15.26
CA GLN A 697 -3.75 -17.83 -15.91
C GLN A 697 -3.33 -18.91 -14.91
N THR A 698 -3.87 -20.11 -15.11
CA THR A 698 -3.51 -21.32 -14.38
C THR A 698 -3.00 -22.38 -15.34
N VAL A 699 -1.86 -22.98 -15.01
CA VAL A 699 -1.31 -24.11 -15.73
C VAL A 699 -2.07 -25.36 -15.30
N ALA A 700 -2.57 -26.15 -16.25
CA ALA A 700 -3.22 -27.43 -15.99
C ALA A 700 -2.59 -28.52 -16.85
N THR A 701 -2.32 -29.68 -16.25
CA THR A 701 -1.84 -30.85 -17.00
C THR A 701 -2.97 -31.44 -17.86
N SER A 702 -2.64 -31.84 -19.09
CA SER A 702 -3.62 -32.26 -20.09
C SER A 702 -3.07 -33.37 -20.98
N ILE A 703 -3.90 -34.35 -21.33
CA ILE A 703 -3.68 -35.14 -22.54
C ILE A 703 -3.97 -34.27 -23.76
N ASP A 704 -3.22 -34.47 -24.84
CA ASP A 704 -3.34 -33.67 -26.07
C ASP A 704 -3.56 -32.17 -25.79
N PRO A 705 -2.57 -31.50 -25.16
CA PRO A 705 -2.71 -30.11 -24.77
C PRO A 705 -2.92 -29.19 -25.99
N VAL A 706 -2.27 -29.52 -27.12
CA VAL A 706 -2.27 -28.74 -28.37
C VAL A 706 -3.24 -29.37 -29.37
N ASN A 707 -4.14 -28.57 -29.95
CA ASN A 707 -5.06 -29.05 -31.00
C ASN A 707 -4.31 -29.64 -32.21
N ASP A 708 -4.93 -30.59 -32.90
CA ASP A 708 -4.36 -31.31 -34.06
C ASP A 708 -3.10 -32.14 -33.77
N VAL A 709 -2.76 -32.28 -32.49
CA VAL A 709 -1.63 -33.07 -32.02
C VAL A 709 -2.15 -34.16 -31.11
N ALA A 710 -2.28 -35.35 -31.69
CA ALA A 710 -2.70 -36.53 -30.95
C ALA A 710 -1.51 -37.19 -30.24
N TRP A 711 -1.83 -38.09 -29.31
CA TRP A 711 -0.83 -38.95 -28.64
C TRP A 711 0.26 -38.14 -27.91
N SER A 712 -0.13 -37.04 -27.29
CA SER A 712 0.74 -36.18 -26.48
C SER A 712 0.18 -35.97 -25.08
N SER A 713 1.04 -35.50 -24.17
CA SER A 713 0.64 -34.92 -22.88
C SER A 713 1.48 -33.68 -22.63
N GLY A 714 0.94 -32.75 -21.85
CA GLY A 714 1.64 -31.53 -21.46
C GLY A 714 0.73 -30.60 -20.69
N PHE A 715 0.81 -29.31 -20.99
CA PHE A 715 0.15 -28.27 -20.21
C PHE A 715 -0.77 -27.41 -21.05
N ARG A 716 -1.84 -26.90 -20.43
CA ARG A 716 -2.67 -25.81 -20.93
C ARG A 716 -2.59 -24.65 -19.95
N LEU A 717 -2.51 -23.43 -20.47
CA LEU A 717 -2.68 -22.21 -19.69
C LEU A 717 -4.13 -21.81 -19.83
N LEU A 718 -4.89 -22.04 -18.77
CA LEU A 718 -6.31 -21.72 -18.68
C LEU A 718 -6.47 -20.30 -18.15
N ASN A 719 -7.31 -19.52 -18.79
CA ASN A 719 -7.61 -18.15 -18.41
C ASN A 719 -8.65 -18.15 -17.29
N ASN A 720 -8.30 -17.60 -16.13
CA ASN A 720 -9.16 -17.71 -14.95
C ASN A 720 -10.42 -16.84 -15.00
N ASN A 721 -10.50 -15.89 -15.94
CA ASN A 721 -11.64 -14.97 -16.10
C ASN A 721 -12.61 -15.40 -17.22
N THR A 722 -12.12 -16.13 -18.23
CA THR A 722 -12.91 -16.54 -19.40
C THR A 722 -13.08 -18.05 -19.52
N GLY A 723 -12.30 -18.81 -18.78
CA GLY A 723 -12.22 -20.27 -18.91
C GLY A 723 -11.60 -20.75 -20.23
N LEU A 724 -11.16 -19.86 -21.11
CA LEU A 724 -10.53 -20.23 -22.38
C LEU A 724 -9.08 -20.70 -22.16
N ARG A 725 -8.56 -21.44 -23.14
CA ARG A 725 -7.14 -21.79 -23.20
C ARG A 725 -6.35 -20.69 -23.92
N ASP A 726 -5.48 -19.98 -23.19
CA ASP A 726 -4.61 -18.94 -23.73
C ASP A 726 -3.38 -19.51 -24.44
N ALA A 727 -2.81 -20.60 -23.91
CA ALA A 727 -1.68 -21.29 -24.51
C ALA A 727 -1.68 -22.79 -24.19
N ALA A 728 -0.88 -23.55 -24.92
CA ALA A 728 -0.69 -24.98 -24.69
C ALA A 728 0.71 -25.42 -25.13
N PHE A 729 1.24 -26.41 -24.41
CA PHE A 729 2.59 -26.93 -24.61
C PHE A 729 2.54 -28.45 -24.50
N SER A 730 3.14 -29.16 -25.47
CA SER A 730 3.36 -30.61 -25.32
C SER A 730 4.69 -30.82 -24.61
N VAL A 731 4.67 -31.64 -23.56
CA VAL A 731 5.86 -32.15 -22.88
C VAL A 731 6.44 -33.23 -23.79
N TYR A 732 5.76 -34.36 -23.90
CA TYR A 732 6.13 -35.42 -24.82
C TYR A 732 5.06 -35.66 -25.90
N THR A 733 5.52 -36.21 -27.03
CA THR A 733 4.64 -36.88 -28.00
C THR A 733 5.05 -38.33 -28.09
N SER A 734 4.07 -39.18 -28.32
CA SER A 734 4.22 -40.61 -28.33
C SER A 734 4.16 -41.17 -29.75
N GLY A 735 4.27 -40.32 -30.79
CA GLY A 735 4.20 -40.69 -32.20
C GLY A 735 2.79 -41.09 -32.65
N GLY A 736 2.25 -40.45 -33.68
CA GLY A 736 0.93 -40.79 -34.23
C GLY A 736 1.05 -41.91 -35.27
N GLY A 737 0.80 -43.16 -34.88
CA GLY A 737 0.67 -44.27 -35.83
C GLY A 737 0.82 -45.62 -35.17
N ALA A 738 -0.23 -46.44 -35.15
CA ALA A 738 -0.17 -47.79 -34.60
C ALA A 738 0.85 -48.66 -35.37
N PRO A 739 1.69 -49.43 -34.66
CA PRO A 739 1.83 -49.41 -33.21
C PRO A 739 2.72 -48.23 -32.77
N ALA A 740 2.16 -47.27 -32.02
CA ALA A 740 2.90 -46.21 -31.34
C ALA A 740 2.67 -46.34 -29.82
N PRO A 741 3.63 -45.97 -28.94
CA PRO A 741 4.88 -45.18 -29.14
C PRO A 741 6.19 -45.97 -29.08
N ALA A 742 7.25 -45.50 -29.75
CA ALA A 742 8.60 -46.03 -29.61
C ALA A 742 9.36 -45.61 -28.31
N ASN A 743 8.77 -44.77 -27.44
CA ASN A 743 9.49 -44.05 -26.37
C ASN A 743 9.14 -44.39 -24.91
N GLY A 744 8.07 -45.12 -24.60
CA GLY A 744 7.81 -45.71 -23.28
C GLY A 744 6.86 -44.91 -22.38
N THR A 745 6.35 -43.81 -22.91
CA THR A 745 5.38 -42.91 -22.30
C THR A 745 4.01 -43.57 -22.12
N LEU A 746 3.20 -43.04 -21.21
CA LEU A 746 1.87 -43.57 -20.85
C LEU A 746 0.74 -43.03 -21.75
N GLY A 747 1.05 -42.28 -22.81
CA GLY A 747 0.09 -41.78 -23.81
C GLY A 747 -1.14 -41.10 -23.18
N LYS A 748 -2.32 -41.69 -23.37
CA LYS A 748 -3.61 -41.16 -22.88
C LYS A 748 -3.93 -41.57 -21.44
N ALA A 749 -3.16 -42.47 -20.86
CA ALA A 749 -3.39 -42.99 -19.51
C ALA A 749 -2.68 -42.10 -18.48
N ALA A 750 -2.98 -40.80 -18.42
CA ALA A 750 -2.46 -39.86 -17.40
C ALA A 750 -0.94 -39.86 -17.21
N GLY A 751 -0.14 -39.66 -18.27
CA GLY A 751 1.31 -39.86 -18.21
C GLY A 751 2.17 -38.75 -17.59
N LEU A 752 1.56 -37.76 -16.93
CA LEU A 752 2.23 -36.69 -16.17
C LEU A 752 1.79 -36.72 -14.71
N GLY A 753 2.69 -36.27 -13.83
CA GLY A 753 2.41 -36.07 -12.41
C GLY A 753 1.90 -34.65 -12.13
N ASP A 754 2.27 -34.15 -10.96
CA ASP A 754 1.97 -32.81 -10.52
C ASP A 754 2.70 -31.72 -11.35
N VAL A 755 2.37 -30.46 -11.13
CA VAL A 755 2.97 -29.32 -11.81
C VAL A 755 3.31 -28.19 -10.82
N GLU A 756 4.52 -27.65 -10.92
CA GLU A 756 4.97 -26.59 -10.01
C GLU A 756 5.77 -25.53 -10.76
N LEU A 757 5.66 -24.28 -10.33
CA LEU A 757 6.41 -23.15 -10.88
C LEU A 757 7.59 -22.80 -9.98
N ASN A 758 8.75 -22.50 -10.56
CA ASN A 758 9.86 -21.93 -9.76
C ASN A 758 9.72 -20.41 -9.56
N CYS A 759 8.59 -19.97 -9.03
CA CYS A 759 8.41 -18.57 -8.67
C CYS A 759 9.48 -18.16 -7.64
N ASP A 760 10.39 -17.28 -8.07
CA ASP A 760 11.54 -16.88 -7.27
C ASP A 760 11.12 -16.01 -6.07
N THR A 761 12.09 -15.55 -5.29
CA THR A 761 11.87 -14.49 -4.30
C THR A 761 11.94 -13.14 -5.02
N PRO A 762 11.23 -12.10 -4.56
CA PRO A 762 11.31 -10.76 -5.14
C PRO A 762 12.77 -10.31 -5.35
N THR A 763 13.13 -10.00 -6.60
CA THR A 763 14.47 -9.48 -6.95
C THR A 763 14.49 -7.96 -7.05
N TYR A 764 13.33 -7.34 -7.00
CA TYR A 764 13.19 -5.89 -7.00
C TYR A 764 13.34 -5.43 -5.55
N LEU A 765 14.50 -4.82 -5.30
CA LEU A 765 14.80 -4.08 -4.08
C LEU A 765 14.98 -2.64 -4.51
N GLU A 766 14.33 -1.70 -3.86
CA GLU A 766 14.48 -0.27 -4.09
C GLU A 766 14.49 0.51 -2.77
N ILE A 767 15.59 1.23 -2.53
CA ILE A 767 15.71 2.14 -1.39
C ILE A 767 15.96 3.57 -1.87
N GLY A 768 15.35 4.54 -1.21
CA GLY A 768 15.51 5.96 -1.49
C GLY A 768 14.22 6.70 -1.15
N ASN A 769 14.01 7.87 -1.74
CA ASN A 769 12.71 8.49 -2.00
C ASN A 769 12.98 9.91 -2.49
N ARG A 770 13.11 10.92 -1.62
CA ARG A 770 13.12 12.34 -2.00
C ARG A 770 14.11 13.20 -1.21
N VAL A 771 14.72 14.16 -1.89
CA VAL A 771 15.42 15.31 -1.29
C VAL A 771 14.63 16.57 -1.62
N TRP A 772 14.22 17.34 -0.61
CA TRP A 772 13.32 18.48 -0.82
C TRP A 772 13.81 19.76 -0.14
N TYR A 773 13.24 20.87 -0.61
CA TYR A 773 13.44 22.19 -0.06
C TYR A 773 12.39 22.47 1.00
N ASP A 774 12.78 22.22 2.25
CA ASP A 774 12.03 22.49 3.47
C ASP A 774 12.01 24.02 3.71
N LEU A 775 10.86 24.64 3.45
CA LEU A 775 10.74 26.10 3.37
C LEU A 775 10.68 26.74 4.75
N ASP A 776 10.08 26.07 5.73
CA ASP A 776 9.87 26.57 7.08
C ASP A 776 10.76 25.92 8.15
N ASN A 777 11.58 24.95 7.74
CA ASN A 777 12.61 24.28 8.52
C ASN A 777 12.05 23.47 9.70
N ASP A 778 10.94 22.76 9.48
CA ASP A 778 10.31 21.88 10.47
C ASP A 778 10.66 20.39 10.30
N GLY A 779 11.26 20.03 9.16
CA GLY A 779 11.65 18.67 8.81
C GLY A 779 10.53 17.78 8.29
N VAL A 780 9.34 18.34 8.05
CA VAL A 780 8.18 17.70 7.43
C VAL A 780 8.17 18.00 5.93
N GLN A 781 7.74 17.04 5.13
CA GLN A 781 7.54 17.23 3.69
C GLN A 781 6.15 17.84 3.41
N ASP A 782 6.09 19.15 3.20
CA ASP A 782 4.83 19.85 2.98
C ASP A 782 4.36 19.78 1.50
N PRO A 783 3.04 19.83 1.22
CA PRO A 783 2.53 19.71 -0.15
C PRO A 783 3.08 20.75 -1.11
N THR A 784 3.40 21.95 -0.63
CA THR A 784 3.91 23.07 -1.43
C THR A 784 5.42 23.06 -1.64
N GLU A 785 6.12 22.15 -0.97
CA GLU A 785 7.58 22.10 -0.99
C GLU A 785 8.10 21.34 -2.19
N LYS A 786 9.17 21.89 -2.78
CA LYS A 786 9.71 21.41 -4.05
C LYS A 786 10.88 20.48 -3.81
N GLY A 787 11.03 19.49 -4.68
CA GLY A 787 12.24 18.66 -4.72
C GLY A 787 13.49 19.47 -5.09
N ILE A 788 14.63 19.06 -4.57
CA ILE A 788 15.94 19.61 -4.95
C ILE A 788 16.59 18.69 -5.98
N SER A 789 16.67 19.16 -7.22
CA SER A 789 17.32 18.44 -8.31
C SER A 789 18.85 18.58 -8.29
N GLY A 790 19.56 17.55 -8.73
CA GLY A 790 21.01 17.60 -8.93
C GLY A 790 21.84 17.28 -7.68
N VAL A 791 21.24 16.74 -6.61
CA VAL A 791 21.96 16.30 -5.41
C VAL A 791 22.59 14.94 -5.67
N SER A 792 23.90 14.84 -5.48
CA SER A 792 24.71 13.62 -5.58
C SER A 792 24.39 12.71 -4.40
N VAL A 793 23.89 11.51 -4.67
CA VAL A 793 23.56 10.53 -3.62
C VAL A 793 24.37 9.25 -3.84
N LYS A 794 25.01 8.75 -2.79
CA LYS A 794 25.88 7.57 -2.86
C LYS A 794 25.46 6.50 -1.86
N LEU A 795 25.49 5.25 -2.30
CA LEU A 795 25.22 4.08 -1.47
C LEU A 795 26.52 3.43 -1.05
N TYR A 796 26.69 3.18 0.25
CA TYR A 796 27.83 2.48 0.83
C TYR A 796 27.37 1.26 1.63
N ALA A 797 28.20 0.22 1.69
CA ALA A 797 28.03 -0.82 2.70
C ALA A 797 28.38 -0.23 4.08
N ALA A 798 27.66 -0.61 5.15
CA ALA A 798 27.81 0.01 6.47
C ALA A 798 29.24 -0.02 7.05
N GLY A 799 30.07 -0.98 6.63
CA GLY A 799 31.48 -1.09 7.04
C GLY A 799 32.53 -0.46 6.10
N ASN A 800 32.13 0.20 5.01
CA ASN A 800 33.05 0.72 4.01
C ASN A 800 32.67 2.13 3.56
N ALA A 801 33.48 3.13 3.91
CA ALA A 801 33.29 4.52 3.50
C ALA A 801 34.20 4.98 2.34
N THR A 802 35.04 4.10 1.80
CA THR A 802 36.03 4.47 0.76
C THR A 802 35.52 4.24 -0.65
N THR A 803 34.74 3.18 -0.87
CA THR A 803 34.22 2.82 -2.18
C THR A 803 32.69 2.73 -2.13
N PRO A 804 31.96 3.62 -2.82
CA PRO A 804 30.51 3.48 -2.93
C PRO A 804 30.16 2.22 -3.74
N LEU A 805 29.11 1.52 -3.32
CA LEU A 805 28.50 0.44 -4.10
C LEU A 805 27.82 0.99 -5.36
N SER A 806 27.20 2.16 -5.24
CA SER A 806 26.54 2.85 -6.35
C SER A 806 26.43 4.36 -6.10
N THR A 807 26.15 5.10 -7.17
CA THR A 807 25.96 6.56 -7.15
C THR A 807 24.80 6.92 -8.06
N THR A 808 23.98 7.89 -7.62
CA THR A 808 22.87 8.44 -8.38
C THR A 808 22.76 9.95 -8.13
N THR A 809 21.80 10.60 -8.76
CA THR A 809 21.56 12.04 -8.60
C THR A 809 20.07 12.26 -8.56
N THR A 810 19.61 13.15 -7.68
CA THR A 810 18.18 13.46 -7.55
C THR A 810 17.65 14.06 -8.85
N ASP A 811 16.44 13.64 -9.23
CA ASP A 811 15.76 14.08 -10.44
C ASP A 811 15.09 15.46 -10.26
N ALA A 812 14.22 15.88 -11.20
CA ALA A 812 13.53 17.16 -11.12
C ALA A 812 12.53 17.28 -9.96
N ASN A 813 12.03 16.15 -9.45
CA ASN A 813 11.13 16.06 -8.30
C ASN A 813 11.90 15.87 -6.99
N GLY A 814 13.23 15.85 -7.05
CA GLY A 814 14.10 15.54 -5.91
C GLY A 814 14.21 14.04 -5.64
N GLU A 815 13.64 13.19 -6.51
CA GLU A 815 13.55 11.75 -6.25
C GLU A 815 14.88 11.05 -6.56
N TYR A 816 15.23 10.03 -5.77
CA TYR A 816 16.41 9.19 -5.97
C TYR A 816 16.16 7.75 -5.51
N TYR A 817 16.74 6.78 -6.22
CA TYR A 817 16.52 5.35 -5.92
C TYR A 817 17.76 4.49 -6.19
N PHE A 818 18.06 3.57 -5.28
CA PHE A 818 19.02 2.49 -5.44
C PHE A 818 18.26 1.17 -5.58
N THR A 819 18.45 0.50 -6.72
CA THR A 819 17.80 -0.78 -6.99
C THR A 819 18.71 -1.98 -6.69
N ALA A 820 18.20 -3.20 -6.77
CA ALA A 820 18.99 -4.42 -6.72
C ALA A 820 20.17 -4.42 -7.74
N ALA A 821 19.92 -3.93 -8.96
CA ALA A 821 20.94 -3.75 -9.99
C ALA A 821 22.01 -2.70 -9.62
N LYS A 822 21.73 -1.85 -8.63
CA LYS A 822 22.64 -0.87 -8.04
C LYS A 822 23.27 -1.37 -6.72
N GLY A 823 23.23 -2.67 -6.44
CA GLY A 823 23.97 -3.30 -5.34
C GLY A 823 23.19 -3.43 -4.02
N VAL A 824 21.89 -3.11 -4.02
CA VAL A 824 21.00 -3.40 -2.89
C VAL A 824 20.72 -4.90 -2.86
N GLN A 825 20.78 -5.50 -1.69
CA GLN A 825 20.63 -6.93 -1.43
C GLN A 825 19.87 -7.10 -0.11
N PRO A 826 19.09 -8.18 0.07
CA PRO A 826 18.38 -8.44 1.32
C PRO A 826 19.35 -8.78 2.46
N ASN A 827 18.91 -8.60 3.70
CA ASN A 827 19.69 -8.85 4.93
C ASN A 827 21.05 -8.11 4.99
N GLN A 828 21.11 -6.90 4.45
CA GLN A 828 22.30 -6.07 4.46
C GLN A 828 22.04 -4.71 5.12
N GLN A 829 23.11 -4.14 5.69
CA GLN A 829 23.12 -2.77 6.21
C GLN A 829 23.89 -1.84 5.27
N TYR A 830 23.28 -0.69 5.00
CA TYR A 830 23.79 0.33 4.09
C TYR A 830 23.85 1.69 4.78
N ILE A 831 24.66 2.58 4.22
CA ILE A 831 24.66 4.01 4.52
C ILE A 831 24.45 4.75 3.20
N ILE A 832 23.38 5.53 3.12
CA ILE A 832 23.17 6.48 2.04
C ILE A 832 23.85 7.79 2.44
N VAL A 833 24.67 8.35 1.56
CA VAL A 833 25.32 9.65 1.76
C VAL A 833 24.71 10.67 0.81
N ILE A 834 24.14 11.74 1.38
CA ILE A 834 23.50 12.83 0.64
C ILE A 834 24.50 13.95 0.38
N GLY A 835 24.56 14.43 -0.86
CA GLY A 835 25.39 15.54 -1.29
C GLY A 835 26.90 15.28 -1.25
N ASP A 836 27.34 14.02 -1.42
CA ASP A 836 28.78 13.72 -1.37
C ASP A 836 29.53 14.41 -2.51
N GLY A 837 30.53 15.22 -2.15
CA GLY A 837 31.26 16.12 -3.06
C GLY A 837 30.59 17.48 -3.29
N GLN A 838 29.41 17.71 -2.71
CA GLN A 838 28.66 18.97 -2.80
C GLN A 838 28.57 19.71 -1.45
N GLN A 839 29.13 19.15 -0.39
CA GLN A 839 29.19 19.80 0.93
C GLN A 839 30.06 21.06 0.90
N VAL A 840 29.65 22.08 1.62
CA VAL A 840 30.40 23.33 1.74
C VAL A 840 31.61 23.12 2.65
N ALA A 841 32.80 23.56 2.20
CA ALA A 841 34.03 23.40 2.97
C ALA A 841 33.93 24.09 4.35
N GLY A 842 34.16 23.33 5.42
CA GLY A 842 34.08 23.81 6.81
C GLY A 842 32.66 23.86 7.39
N LEU A 843 31.64 23.44 6.62
CA LEU A 843 30.22 23.52 6.94
C LEU A 843 29.55 22.19 6.53
N PRO A 844 29.69 21.12 7.35
CA PRO A 844 29.34 19.74 6.95
C PRO A 844 27.85 19.53 6.67
N ASP A 845 27.00 20.26 7.37
CA ASP A 845 25.54 20.32 7.31
C ASP A 845 25.01 21.14 6.12
N HIS A 846 25.90 21.72 5.31
CA HIS A 846 25.53 22.57 4.19
C HIS A 846 25.87 21.96 2.83
N LEU A 847 24.95 22.08 1.87
CA LEU A 847 25.13 21.67 0.47
C LEU A 847 25.14 22.87 -0.48
N LEU A 848 26.05 22.87 -1.46
CA LEU A 848 26.08 23.83 -2.57
C LEU A 848 25.56 23.16 -3.85
N ILE A 849 24.33 23.48 -4.23
CA ILE A 849 23.66 22.92 -5.42
C ILE A 849 23.31 24.05 -6.38
N ALA A 850 23.80 23.96 -7.61
CA ALA A 850 23.56 24.97 -8.66
C ALA A 850 23.84 26.43 -8.23
N GLY A 851 24.84 26.65 -7.37
CA GLY A 851 25.22 27.97 -6.86
C GLY A 851 24.40 28.46 -5.66
N ARG A 852 23.50 27.63 -5.12
CA ARG A 852 22.70 27.92 -3.92
C ARG A 852 23.14 27.04 -2.75
N THR A 853 23.30 27.66 -1.58
CA THR A 853 23.61 26.95 -0.35
C THR A 853 22.33 26.57 0.39
N TYR A 854 22.25 25.31 0.77
CA TYR A 854 21.20 24.72 1.59
C TYR A 854 21.78 24.25 2.92
N VAL A 855 20.96 24.17 3.96
CA VAL A 855 21.31 23.64 5.29
C VAL A 855 20.38 22.49 5.63
N LEU A 856 20.92 21.42 6.20
CA LEU A 856 20.13 20.25 6.62
C LEU A 856 19.08 20.68 7.66
N THR A 857 17.84 20.20 7.49
CA THR A 857 16.76 20.45 8.46
C THR A 857 16.83 19.51 9.66
N VAL A 858 15.83 19.57 10.54
CA VAL A 858 15.73 18.68 11.71
C VAL A 858 15.41 17.26 11.25
N PRO A 859 16.17 16.24 11.68
CA PRO A 859 15.89 14.87 11.31
C PRO A 859 14.79 14.24 12.19
N ASN A 860 14.04 13.29 11.62
CA ASN A 860 12.99 12.48 12.25
C ASN A 860 11.84 13.31 12.86
N THR A 861 11.49 14.45 12.26
CA THR A 861 10.42 15.35 12.73
C THR A 861 9.22 15.33 11.78
N GLY A 862 8.58 14.18 11.64
CA GLY A 862 7.37 14.07 10.80
C GLY A 862 6.09 14.51 11.50
N GLU A 863 4.98 14.39 10.78
CA GLU A 863 3.64 14.68 11.28
C GLU A 863 2.65 13.52 11.13
N GLY A 864 1.56 13.57 11.91
CA GLY A 864 0.50 12.56 11.90
C GLY A 864 0.61 11.53 13.05
N PRO A 865 -0.14 10.41 12.98
CA PRO A 865 -0.07 9.38 14.01
C PRO A 865 1.32 8.73 14.05
N ALA A 866 1.79 8.36 15.25
CA ALA A 866 3.16 7.90 15.51
C ALA A 866 3.64 6.73 14.62
N THR A 867 2.74 5.89 14.13
CA THR A 867 3.07 4.78 13.23
C THR A 867 3.41 5.21 11.80
N TYR A 868 3.26 6.50 11.46
CA TYR A 868 3.39 7.04 10.10
C TYR A 868 4.28 8.28 10.02
N ILE A 869 4.83 8.73 11.15
CA ILE A 869 5.69 9.92 11.23
C ILE A 869 6.91 9.82 10.30
N ASP A 870 7.37 8.58 10.09
CA ASP A 870 8.47 8.15 9.23
C ASP A 870 8.17 8.25 7.72
N GLN A 871 6.94 8.60 7.30
CA GLN A 871 6.59 8.67 5.87
C GLN A 871 6.81 10.06 5.25
N ASN A 872 6.99 11.07 6.08
CA ASN A 872 6.99 12.48 5.66
C ASN A 872 8.06 13.31 6.37
N ASP A 873 9.02 12.68 7.05
CA ASP A 873 10.10 13.33 7.76
C ASP A 873 11.41 13.34 6.96
N SER A 874 12.44 13.94 7.56
CA SER A 874 13.81 13.93 7.05
C SER A 874 14.63 12.91 7.82
N ASP A 875 15.20 11.91 7.16
CA ASP A 875 16.06 10.91 7.81
C ASP A 875 17.53 11.32 7.87
N ALA A 876 17.93 12.26 6.99
CA ALA A 876 19.33 12.63 6.86
C ALA A 876 19.87 13.31 8.11
N GLU A 877 20.96 12.78 8.66
CA GLU A 877 21.66 13.34 9.80
C GLU A 877 23.14 13.58 9.50
N GLN A 878 23.77 14.54 10.18
CA GLN A 878 25.22 14.71 10.12
C GLN A 878 25.90 13.64 10.97
N ALA A 879 26.74 12.80 10.36
CA ALA A 879 27.57 11.85 11.08
C ALA A 879 28.64 12.57 11.93
N LEU A 880 28.49 12.50 13.25
CA LEU A 880 29.37 13.15 14.23
C LEU A 880 30.62 12.32 14.60
N ALA A 881 30.67 11.05 14.19
CA ALA A 881 31.76 10.12 14.46
C ALA A 881 31.81 8.98 13.43
N GLY A 882 32.89 8.19 13.46
CA GLY A 882 33.03 6.97 12.65
C GLY A 882 33.53 7.20 11.23
N LEU A 883 33.35 6.18 10.37
CA LEU A 883 33.91 6.14 9.01
C LEU A 883 33.35 7.22 8.08
N PHE A 884 32.17 7.75 8.39
CA PHE A 884 31.47 8.77 7.61
C PHE A 884 31.50 10.15 8.28
N LEU A 885 32.45 10.40 9.19
CA LEU A 885 32.55 11.68 9.91
C LEU A 885 32.39 12.90 8.98
N ASN A 886 31.52 13.83 9.37
CA ASN A 886 31.15 15.04 8.64
C ASN A 886 30.41 14.80 7.31
N LYS A 887 29.84 13.62 7.07
CA LYS A 887 28.92 13.35 5.95
C LYS A 887 27.46 13.43 6.41
N LEU A 888 26.57 13.71 5.47
CA LEU A 888 25.12 13.63 5.67
C LEU A 888 24.68 12.22 5.32
N THR A 889 24.19 11.47 6.31
CA THR A 889 24.00 10.03 6.21
C THR A 889 22.58 9.63 6.57
N ILE A 890 22.08 8.60 5.90
CA ILE A 890 20.87 7.87 6.27
C ILE A 890 21.25 6.39 6.43
N PRO A 891 21.16 5.81 7.64
CA PRO A 891 21.41 4.39 7.85
C PRO A 891 20.20 3.56 7.40
N VAL A 892 20.45 2.47 6.68
CA VAL A 892 19.40 1.60 6.13
C VAL A 892 19.66 0.15 6.47
N SER A 893 18.63 -0.55 6.95
CA SER A 893 18.67 -2.00 7.13
C SER A 893 17.62 -2.66 6.25
N THR A 894 18.07 -3.58 5.40
CA THR A 894 17.18 -4.44 4.61
C THR A 894 16.99 -5.77 5.35
N SER A 895 15.83 -6.40 5.23
CA SER A 895 15.59 -7.73 5.82
C SER A 895 15.48 -8.81 4.74
N ALA A 896 15.21 -10.05 5.15
CA ALA A 896 14.99 -11.16 4.22
C ALA A 896 13.73 -10.98 3.37
N PHE A 897 12.80 -10.17 3.87
CA PHE A 897 11.48 -9.95 3.29
C PHE A 897 11.31 -8.48 2.87
N THR A 898 11.70 -7.51 3.71
CA THR A 898 11.52 -6.07 3.45
C THR A 898 12.62 -5.55 2.55
N VAL A 899 12.28 -5.38 1.28
CA VAL A 899 13.23 -5.07 0.21
C VAL A 899 13.08 -3.65 -0.34
N ASP A 900 11.88 -3.08 -0.26
CA ASP A 900 11.59 -1.71 -0.69
C ASP A 900 11.41 -0.80 0.53
N ASN A 901 12.18 0.30 0.56
CA ASN A 901 12.04 1.33 1.59
C ASN A 901 12.09 2.72 0.94
N HIS A 902 10.91 3.33 0.85
CA HIS A 902 10.69 4.67 0.30
C HIS A 902 10.48 5.75 1.37
N ARG A 903 11.11 5.58 2.52
CA ARG A 903 11.06 6.50 3.66
C ARG A 903 12.47 6.97 3.99
N LEU A 904 13.24 7.27 2.95
CA LEU A 904 14.65 7.63 3.09
C LEU A 904 14.79 8.98 2.43
N ASP A 905 14.41 9.99 3.19
CA ASP A 905 14.13 11.33 2.75
C ASP A 905 15.13 12.31 3.37
N ALA A 906 15.44 13.41 2.67
CA ALA A 906 16.34 14.44 3.20
C ALA A 906 15.82 15.85 2.96
N GLY A 907 15.47 16.54 4.05
CA GLY A 907 14.97 17.90 4.03
C GLY A 907 16.12 18.89 4.15
N PHE A 908 16.08 19.93 3.32
CA PHE A 908 17.04 21.01 3.41
C PHE A 908 16.34 22.35 3.34
N SER A 909 16.68 23.24 4.26
CA SER A 909 16.20 24.61 4.22
C SER A 909 17.26 25.55 3.67
N CYS A 910 16.89 26.83 3.53
CA CYS A 910 17.83 27.85 3.12
C CYS A 910 18.34 28.61 4.34
N ILE A 911 19.55 29.16 4.23
CA ILE A 911 20.09 29.98 5.31
C ILE A 911 19.40 31.34 5.29
N GLN A 912 18.47 31.58 6.21
CA GLN A 912 17.74 32.84 6.28
C GLN A 912 18.69 34.02 6.61
N PRO A 913 18.49 35.21 6.01
CA PRO A 913 19.22 36.42 6.38
C PRO A 913 19.03 36.80 7.85
N THR A 914 20.10 37.18 8.55
CA THR A 914 20.07 37.59 9.97
C THR A 914 20.86 38.87 10.22
N SER A 915 20.81 39.41 11.45
CA SER A 915 21.48 40.66 11.83
C SER A 915 21.02 41.89 11.03
N ILE A 916 19.74 41.93 10.66
CA ILE A 916 19.16 43.02 9.88
C ILE A 916 18.89 44.21 10.81
N SER A 917 19.65 45.30 10.65
CA SER A 917 19.45 46.54 11.41
C SER A 917 19.04 47.66 10.46
N LEU A 918 17.76 48.03 10.52
CA LEU A 918 17.17 49.12 9.74
C LEU A 918 17.05 50.37 10.61
N VAL A 919 17.53 51.50 10.08
CA VAL A 919 17.39 52.81 10.71
C VAL A 919 16.53 53.68 9.81
N ALA A 920 15.34 54.03 10.29
CA ALA A 920 14.49 55.03 9.67
C ALA A 920 14.87 56.43 10.18
N THR A 921 15.09 57.36 9.24
CA THR A 921 15.29 58.77 9.54
C THR A 921 14.06 59.53 9.10
N SER A 922 13.39 60.18 10.06
CA SER A 922 12.28 61.10 9.78
C SER A 922 12.74 62.29 8.92
N ALA A 923 11.81 62.91 8.21
CA ALA A 923 12.14 64.05 7.36
C ALA A 923 12.58 65.28 8.18
N THR A 924 13.35 66.18 7.55
CA THR A 924 13.84 67.42 8.18
C THR A 924 12.82 68.54 8.09
N CYS A 925 12.88 69.53 9.00
CA CYS A 925 12.10 70.77 8.88
C CYS A 925 12.91 71.85 8.15
N ASN A 926 12.26 72.64 7.28
CA ASN A 926 12.75 73.94 6.85
C ASN A 926 11.82 75.01 7.45
N GLY A 927 12.22 75.62 8.56
CA GLY A 927 11.34 76.48 9.35
C GLY A 927 10.13 75.69 9.89
N THR A 928 8.91 76.13 9.56
CA THR A 928 7.65 75.48 9.94
C THR A 928 7.18 74.41 8.95
N THR A 929 7.87 74.22 7.83
CA THR A 929 7.42 73.32 6.76
C THR A 929 8.20 72.02 6.78
N PRO A 930 7.55 70.87 7.06
CA PRO A 930 8.21 69.57 6.95
C PRO A 930 8.62 69.30 5.49
N GLN A 931 9.82 68.75 5.30
CA GLN A 931 10.33 68.36 3.98
C GLN A 931 9.95 66.91 3.66
N ASN A 932 10.06 66.47 2.40
CA ASN A 932 9.86 65.07 1.99
C ASN A 932 11.21 64.40 1.75
N ASN A 933 12.07 64.36 2.76
CA ASN A 933 13.44 63.86 2.64
C ASN A 933 13.79 62.80 3.69
N GLY A 934 12.79 62.08 4.21
CA GLY A 934 13.04 60.92 5.06
C GLY A 934 13.82 59.83 4.33
N SER A 935 14.45 58.94 5.08
CA SER A 935 15.24 57.84 4.51
C SER A 935 15.15 56.57 5.35
N ILE A 936 15.41 55.43 4.70
CA ILE A 936 15.61 54.14 5.37
C ILE A 936 17.00 53.65 4.97
N VAL A 937 17.81 53.35 5.97
CA VAL A 937 19.16 52.83 5.78
C VAL A 937 19.32 51.49 6.48
N LEU A 938 20.07 50.58 5.86
CA LEU A 938 20.62 49.40 6.50
C LEU A 938 21.91 49.85 7.21
N SER A 939 21.92 49.84 8.55
CA SER A 939 23.02 50.46 9.31
C SER A 939 24.28 49.60 9.39
N THR A 940 24.14 48.28 9.27
CA THR A 940 25.21 47.30 9.38
C THR A 940 25.13 46.27 8.27
N SER A 941 26.19 45.49 8.09
CA SER A 941 26.17 44.32 7.22
C SER A 941 25.11 43.33 7.68
N VAL A 942 24.39 42.76 6.72
CA VAL A 942 23.46 41.64 6.95
C VAL A 942 24.24 40.34 6.80
N VAL A 943 24.04 39.43 7.75
CA VAL A 943 24.60 38.08 7.68
C VAL A 943 23.70 37.24 6.78
N ASN A 944 24.28 36.55 5.80
CA ASN A 944 23.54 35.73 4.82
C ASN A 944 22.48 36.51 4.03
N GLY A 945 22.69 37.81 3.78
CA GLY A 945 21.82 38.62 2.92
C GLY A 945 22.61 39.21 1.74
N ASP A 946 22.12 39.06 0.51
CA ASP A 946 22.82 39.51 -0.70
C ASP A 946 22.06 40.59 -1.48
N LYS A 947 20.73 40.52 -1.51
CA LYS A 947 19.85 41.50 -2.14
C LYS A 947 18.75 41.97 -1.20
N TYR A 948 18.19 43.13 -1.49
CA TYR A 948 17.01 43.65 -0.81
C TYR A 948 15.98 44.16 -1.81
N ALA A 949 14.73 44.17 -1.39
CA ALA A 949 13.66 44.89 -2.06
C ALA A 949 12.84 45.65 -1.01
N ILE A 950 12.22 46.76 -1.41
CA ILE A 950 11.49 47.64 -0.50
C ILE A 950 10.21 48.13 -1.16
N VAL A 951 9.09 48.12 -0.42
CA VAL A 951 7.79 48.64 -0.86
C VAL A 951 7.13 49.43 0.27
N SER A 952 6.31 50.42 -0.09
CA SER A 952 5.45 51.12 0.87
C SER A 952 4.22 50.27 1.22
N GLY A 953 3.89 50.17 2.50
CA GLY A 953 2.80 49.35 3.04
C GLY A 953 3.25 47.95 3.48
N THR A 954 2.30 47.17 3.99
CA THR A 954 2.48 45.79 4.50
C THR A 954 2.28 44.70 3.44
N VAL A 955 2.47 45.02 2.15
CA VAL A 955 2.13 44.10 1.06
C VAL A 955 3.26 43.10 0.81
N THR A 956 2.91 41.81 0.66
CA THR A 956 3.82 40.67 0.46
C THR A 956 3.95 40.21 -1.01
N THR A 957 3.18 40.80 -1.93
CA THR A 957 3.19 40.42 -3.36
C THR A 957 3.95 41.44 -4.20
N GLY A 958 4.82 40.98 -5.09
CA GLY A 958 5.55 41.83 -6.06
C GLY A 958 7.07 41.85 -5.90
N PHE A 959 7.62 41.09 -4.95
CA PHE A 959 9.07 40.96 -4.79
C PHE A 959 9.59 39.70 -5.49
N ALA A 960 10.43 39.89 -6.51
CA ALA A 960 11.21 38.82 -7.12
C ALA A 960 12.71 39.07 -6.92
N TYR A 961 13.47 38.03 -6.60
CA TYR A 961 14.92 38.12 -6.41
C TYR A 961 15.65 38.63 -7.66
N SER A 962 15.12 38.31 -8.84
CA SER A 962 15.63 38.80 -10.13
C SER A 962 15.59 40.33 -10.25
N THR A 963 14.59 40.96 -9.66
CA THR A 963 14.40 42.42 -9.64
C THR A 963 14.93 43.11 -8.37
N ALA A 964 15.38 42.33 -7.39
CA ALA A 964 15.90 42.85 -6.13
C ALA A 964 17.27 43.53 -6.30
N THR A 965 17.58 44.50 -5.44
CA THR A 965 18.78 45.32 -5.50
C THR A 965 19.89 44.73 -4.64
N ALA A 966 21.13 44.68 -5.13
CA ALA A 966 22.26 44.17 -4.34
C ALA A 966 22.54 45.05 -3.10
N ILE A 967 22.73 44.41 -1.95
CA ILE A 967 23.10 45.08 -0.70
C ILE A 967 24.50 45.69 -0.82
N GLY A 968 25.47 44.88 -1.27
CA GLY A 968 26.88 45.25 -1.36
C GLY A 968 27.60 45.20 0.00
N THR A 969 28.83 45.72 0.07
CA THR A 969 29.70 45.61 1.26
C THR A 969 29.88 46.92 2.04
N THR A 970 29.30 48.02 1.56
CA THR A 970 29.47 49.36 2.16
C THR A 970 28.25 49.74 3.00
N PHE A 971 28.47 50.04 4.29
CA PHE A 971 27.43 50.43 5.24
C PHE A 971 27.77 51.77 5.92
N PRO A 972 26.79 52.59 6.31
CA PRO A 972 25.34 52.37 6.16
C PRO A 972 24.88 52.44 4.70
N LYS A 973 24.01 51.51 4.29
CA LYS A 973 23.49 51.40 2.92
C LYS A 973 22.12 52.07 2.84
N SER A 974 21.99 53.11 2.01
CA SER A 974 20.69 53.72 1.76
C SER A 974 19.80 52.78 0.93
N LEU A 975 18.62 52.45 1.47
CA LEU A 975 17.63 51.59 0.81
C LEU A 975 16.57 52.40 0.07
N THR A 976 16.15 53.52 0.67
CA THR A 976 15.29 54.52 0.02
C THR A 976 15.52 55.91 0.61
N THR A 977 15.36 56.95 -0.20
CA THR A 977 15.47 58.37 0.17
C THR A 977 14.28 59.14 -0.39
N GLY A 978 14.03 60.36 0.12
CA GLY A 978 12.90 61.16 -0.33
C GLY A 978 11.55 60.67 0.20
N VAL A 979 11.56 59.92 1.31
CA VAL A 979 10.34 59.44 1.97
C VAL A 979 9.51 60.64 2.41
N SER A 980 8.21 60.62 2.06
CA SER A 980 7.29 61.71 2.35
C SER A 980 7.07 61.89 3.85
N ASN A 981 6.81 63.12 4.30
CA ASN A 981 6.51 63.42 5.70
C ASN A 981 5.10 63.00 6.16
N ALA A 982 4.34 62.28 5.34
CA ALA A 982 2.99 61.83 5.69
C ALA A 982 2.96 60.74 6.78
N GLY A 983 4.11 60.15 7.09
CA GLY A 983 4.20 58.94 7.91
C GLY A 983 3.86 57.72 7.06
N ALA A 984 4.77 56.75 6.96
CA ALA A 984 4.56 55.57 6.15
C ALA A 984 5.28 54.35 6.71
N THR A 985 4.64 53.20 6.58
CA THR A 985 5.23 51.88 6.85
C THR A 985 5.84 51.34 5.56
N TYR A 986 7.00 50.68 5.68
CA TYR A 986 7.68 50.02 4.58
C TYR A 986 8.01 48.57 4.98
N THR A 987 7.80 47.64 4.05
CA THR A 987 8.34 46.28 4.16
C THR A 987 9.65 46.23 3.38
N VAL A 988 10.73 45.88 4.07
CA VAL A 988 12.04 45.61 3.48
C VAL A 988 12.26 44.10 3.48
N ARG A 989 12.25 43.50 2.29
CA ARG A 989 12.59 42.09 2.09
C ARG A 989 14.09 41.97 1.87
N ILE A 990 14.77 41.21 2.71
CA ILE A 990 16.17 40.84 2.49
C ILE A 990 16.21 39.41 1.98
N TYR A 991 16.92 39.17 0.88
CA TYR A 991 17.06 37.87 0.25
C TYR A 991 18.42 37.23 0.54
N ASN A 992 18.46 35.90 0.38
CA ASN A 992 19.68 35.13 0.23
C ASN A 992 19.63 34.26 -1.04
N GLY A 993 20.15 34.76 -2.16
CA GLY A 993 20.40 33.97 -3.38
C GLY A 993 19.17 33.54 -4.19
N SER A 994 17.94 33.67 -3.70
CA SER A 994 16.72 33.24 -4.43
C SER A 994 15.44 33.96 -3.97
N THR A 995 14.36 33.85 -4.74
CA THR A 995 13.05 34.46 -4.42
C THR A 995 12.39 33.86 -3.20
N ASP A 996 12.71 32.62 -2.87
CA ASP A 996 12.04 31.84 -1.83
C ASP A 996 12.86 31.78 -0.52
N CYS A 997 14.02 32.42 -0.48
CA CYS A 997 14.86 32.55 0.72
C CYS A 997 14.99 34.01 1.14
N TYR A 998 14.17 34.44 2.09
CA TYR A 998 14.12 35.83 2.51
C TYR A 998 13.57 36.03 3.93
N VAL A 999 13.93 37.18 4.52
CA VAL A 999 13.32 37.72 5.74
C VAL A 999 12.73 39.08 5.46
N ASP A 1000 11.48 39.27 5.85
CA ASP A 1000 10.79 40.57 5.81
C ASP A 1000 10.98 41.33 7.12
N GLN A 1001 11.36 42.60 7.00
CA GLN A 1001 11.45 43.53 8.13
C GLN A 1001 10.56 44.73 7.86
N VAL A 1002 9.65 45.01 8.80
CA VAL A 1002 8.75 46.15 8.71
C VAL A 1002 9.37 47.33 9.44
N VAL A 1003 9.50 48.45 8.74
CA VAL A 1003 10.05 49.70 9.30
C VAL A 1003 9.05 50.84 9.13
N VAL A 1004 8.89 51.65 10.17
CA VAL A 1004 8.01 52.82 10.18
C VAL A 1004 8.86 54.07 10.09
N VAL A 1005 8.56 54.95 9.13
CA VAL A 1005 9.14 56.29 9.06
C VAL A 1005 8.13 57.27 9.63
N ASP A 1006 8.41 57.76 10.84
CA ASP A 1006 7.51 58.68 11.54
C ASP A 1006 7.42 60.04 10.82
N PRO A 1007 6.22 60.66 10.78
CA PRO A 1007 6.04 62.01 10.29
C PRO A 1007 6.71 63.02 11.24
N LYS A 1008 7.47 63.96 10.69
CA LYS A 1008 8.07 65.06 11.46
C LYS A 1008 7.05 66.20 11.62
N SER A 1009 6.71 66.53 12.87
CA SER A 1009 5.91 67.72 13.20
C SER A 1009 6.81 68.93 13.47
N CYS A 1010 6.52 70.07 12.82
CA CYS A 1010 7.28 71.32 12.98
C CYS A 1010 6.38 72.38 13.66
N VAL A 1011 6.25 72.36 14.99
CA VAL A 1011 5.50 73.35 15.81
C VAL A 1011 6.46 74.10 16.76
N CYS A 1012 6.43 75.45 16.79
CA CYS A 1012 7.26 76.30 17.66
C CYS A 1012 6.45 76.90 18.83
N ILE A 1013 6.97 76.79 20.06
CA ILE A 1013 6.61 77.64 21.21
C ILE A 1013 7.88 78.41 21.63
N PRO A 1014 7.91 79.76 21.58
CA PRO A 1014 9.11 80.53 21.88
C PRO A 1014 9.29 80.80 23.39
N PRO A 1015 10.45 80.52 24.01
CA PRO A 1015 10.78 81.01 25.34
C PRO A 1015 11.37 82.44 25.29
N VAL A 1016 10.88 83.34 26.14
CA VAL A 1016 11.45 84.69 26.38
C VAL A 1016 12.27 84.66 27.67
N VAL A 1017 13.56 85.00 27.62
CA VAL A 1017 14.43 85.10 28.81
C VAL A 1017 14.76 86.57 29.10
N VAL A 1018 14.57 87.00 30.35
CA VAL A 1018 14.90 88.34 30.86
C VAL A 1018 16.29 88.32 31.50
N ALA A 1019 17.16 89.26 31.15
CA ALA A 1019 18.39 89.53 31.92
C ALA A 1019 18.16 90.72 32.87
N ALA A 1020 18.65 90.57 34.10
CA ALA A 1020 18.30 91.31 35.33
C ALA A 1020 18.33 92.85 35.27
N ALA A 1021 17.46 93.47 36.09
CA ALA A 1021 17.46 94.91 36.39
C ALA A 1021 18.60 95.28 37.36
N SER A 1022 19.27 96.42 37.15
CA SER A 1022 20.28 96.93 38.07
C SER A 1022 19.65 97.75 39.21
N SER A 1023 20.11 97.54 40.45
CA SER A 1023 19.81 98.43 41.57
C SER A 1023 20.62 99.71 41.42
N ASN A 1024 19.96 100.85 41.22
CA ASN A 1024 20.65 102.13 41.07
C ASN A 1024 20.45 103.00 42.32
N VAL A 1025 21.52 103.70 42.74
CA VAL A 1025 21.51 104.63 43.89
C VAL A 1025 20.83 105.94 43.47
N VAL A 1026 19.93 106.46 44.29
CA VAL A 1026 19.25 107.75 44.05
C VAL A 1026 19.65 108.73 45.15
N CYS A 1027 20.64 109.58 44.87
CA CYS A 1027 21.08 110.81 45.57
C CYS A 1027 21.11 110.87 47.12
N THR A 1028 21.09 109.76 47.85
CA THR A 1028 21.64 109.55 49.22
C THR A 1028 21.92 108.05 49.33
N THR A 1029 22.71 107.59 50.30
CA THR A 1029 23.38 106.27 50.29
C THR A 1029 22.47 105.03 50.45
N ALA A 1030 21.22 105.04 49.99
CA ALA A 1030 20.31 103.90 49.98
C ALA A 1030 19.85 103.53 48.55
N THR A 1031 19.79 102.23 48.27
CA THR A 1031 19.44 101.64 46.98
C THR A 1031 17.92 101.43 46.84
N ALA A 1032 17.37 101.71 45.66
CA ALA A 1032 16.01 101.34 45.29
C ALA A 1032 16.03 100.10 44.37
N LEU A 1033 15.12 99.15 44.58
CA LEU A 1033 15.04 97.89 43.84
C LEU A 1033 13.89 97.93 42.82
N LEU A 1034 14.20 97.62 41.56
CA LEU A 1034 13.24 97.50 40.46
C LEU A 1034 12.96 96.02 40.18
N THR A 1035 11.69 95.61 40.16
CA THR A 1035 11.27 94.26 39.74
C THR A 1035 10.37 94.37 38.51
N ALA A 1036 10.70 93.64 37.44
CA ALA A 1036 9.91 93.56 36.22
C ALA A 1036 9.41 92.13 35.98
N THR A 1037 8.15 91.97 35.56
CA THR A 1037 7.51 90.68 35.24
C THR A 1037 7.03 90.71 33.80
N VAL A 1038 7.32 89.65 33.02
CA VAL A 1038 6.99 89.53 31.58
C VAL A 1038 6.07 88.33 31.37
N THR A 1039 5.04 88.47 30.51
CA THR A 1039 4.17 87.36 30.09
C THR A 1039 4.61 86.79 28.73
N LEU A 1040 4.26 85.52 28.46
CA LEU A 1040 4.60 84.79 27.22
C LEU A 1040 4.11 85.46 25.92
N THR A 1041 3.21 86.44 26.00
CA THR A 1041 2.67 87.20 24.85
C THR A 1041 3.40 88.53 24.60
N GLY A 1042 4.47 88.84 25.33
CA GLY A 1042 5.31 90.03 25.09
C GLY A 1042 4.88 91.31 25.82
N SER A 1043 4.05 91.21 26.87
CA SER A 1043 3.72 92.35 27.75
C SER A 1043 4.59 92.33 29.01
N TYR A 1044 5.06 93.50 29.48
CA TYR A 1044 5.83 93.59 30.72
C TYR A 1044 5.29 94.68 31.67
N THR A 1045 5.35 94.38 32.98
CA THR A 1045 4.96 95.28 34.08
C THR A 1045 6.15 95.48 35.03
N TYR A 1046 6.36 96.68 35.56
CA TYR A 1046 7.41 96.94 36.55
C TYR A 1046 6.86 97.62 37.82
N ALA A 1047 7.49 97.34 38.97
CA ALA A 1047 7.14 97.87 40.30
C ALA A 1047 8.39 98.35 41.08
N TRP A 1048 8.23 99.41 41.88
CA TRP A 1048 9.28 99.98 42.74
C TRP A 1048 8.90 99.92 44.22
N ILE A 1049 9.88 99.66 45.11
CA ILE A 1049 9.73 99.76 46.57
C ILE A 1049 10.61 100.92 47.08
N ALA A 1050 10.01 101.92 47.73
CA ALA A 1050 10.76 103.03 48.33
C ALA A 1050 11.37 102.65 49.70
N PRO A 1051 12.61 103.10 50.01
CA PRO A 1051 13.18 102.95 51.35
C PRO A 1051 12.40 103.76 52.41
N ALA A 1052 12.44 103.29 53.67
CA ALA A 1052 11.74 103.92 54.78
C ALA A 1052 12.19 105.39 54.98
N GLY A 1053 11.25 106.33 54.93
CA GLY A 1053 11.48 107.77 55.10
C GLY A 1053 11.40 108.62 53.81
N ALA A 1054 11.22 108.00 52.63
CA ALA A 1054 11.04 108.71 51.36
C ALA A 1054 9.56 108.70 50.91
N THR A 1055 9.00 109.87 50.61
CA THR A 1055 7.62 110.00 50.07
C THR A 1055 7.66 109.97 48.55
N LEU A 1056 7.02 108.98 47.92
CA LEU A 1056 6.86 108.89 46.46
C LEU A 1056 5.71 109.78 45.98
N THR A 1057 5.96 110.69 45.03
CA THR A 1057 4.91 111.44 44.33
C THR A 1057 4.93 111.10 42.83
N GLY A 1058 4.06 110.18 42.40
CA GLY A 1058 3.91 109.69 41.01
C GLY A 1058 3.59 108.19 40.94
N ALA A 1059 2.90 107.72 39.89
CA ALA A 1059 2.32 106.36 39.83
C ALA A 1059 3.34 105.21 39.98
N ASN A 1060 3.07 104.31 40.93
CA ASN A 1060 4.04 103.33 41.45
C ASN A 1060 4.16 102.04 40.61
N THR A 1061 3.41 101.93 39.51
CA THR A 1061 3.41 100.82 38.54
C THR A 1061 3.01 101.34 37.16
N ALA A 1062 3.68 100.89 36.09
CA ALA A 1062 3.26 101.14 34.71
C ALA A 1062 3.39 99.88 33.84
N THR A 1063 2.49 99.74 32.87
CA THR A 1063 2.45 98.61 31.93
C THR A 1063 2.78 99.12 30.52
N ALA A 1064 3.69 98.44 29.81
CA ALA A 1064 3.96 98.70 28.40
C ALA A 1064 3.82 97.40 27.60
N THR A 1065 3.18 97.49 26.43
CA THR A 1065 2.92 96.34 25.55
C THR A 1065 3.71 96.52 24.26
N ALA A 1066 4.49 95.50 23.87
CA ALA A 1066 5.19 95.46 22.59
C ALA A 1066 4.73 94.23 21.78
N SER A 1067 4.24 94.44 20.55
CA SER A 1067 3.81 93.37 19.64
C SER A 1067 4.78 93.20 18.46
N GLY A 1068 5.02 91.96 18.02
CA GLY A 1068 5.73 91.64 16.76
C GLY A 1068 7.22 91.27 16.84
N PHE A 1069 7.64 90.42 17.80
CA PHE A 1069 9.05 90.04 17.98
C PHE A 1069 9.50 88.91 17.04
N THR A 1070 10.61 89.13 16.29
CA THR A 1070 11.34 88.09 15.54
C THR A 1070 12.83 88.21 15.88
N THR A 1071 13.34 87.29 16.72
CA THR A 1071 14.76 87.04 17.11
C THR A 1071 15.71 88.25 17.26
N GLY A 1072 16.25 88.48 18.46
CA GLY A 1072 17.24 89.53 18.74
C GLY A 1072 17.18 90.09 20.17
N LEU A 1073 18.17 90.90 20.55
CA LEU A 1073 18.25 91.60 21.85
C LEU A 1073 17.69 93.03 21.72
N LYS A 1074 16.75 93.42 22.59
CA LYS A 1074 16.23 94.80 22.70
C LYS A 1074 16.40 95.32 24.12
N THR A 1075 16.86 96.57 24.24
CA THR A 1075 17.18 97.23 25.52
C THR A 1075 16.31 98.48 25.69
N PHE A 1076 15.68 98.65 26.86
CA PHE A 1076 14.79 99.76 27.19
C PHE A 1076 15.32 100.53 28.42
N THR A 1077 15.38 101.86 28.35
CA THR A 1077 15.86 102.72 29.45
C THR A 1077 14.68 103.41 30.15
N VAL A 1078 14.58 103.28 31.47
CA VAL A 1078 13.58 103.94 32.32
C VAL A 1078 14.26 105.00 33.17
N THR A 1079 13.85 106.27 33.05
CA THR A 1079 14.40 107.41 33.81
C THR A 1079 13.48 107.79 34.97
N VAL A 1080 14.03 107.95 36.18
CA VAL A 1080 13.30 108.39 37.39
C VAL A 1080 13.95 109.65 37.94
N THR A 1081 13.15 110.71 38.17
CA THR A 1081 13.55 112.02 38.74
C THR A 1081 12.93 112.21 40.12
N SER A 1082 13.70 112.67 41.12
CA SER A 1082 13.16 112.97 42.47
C SER A 1082 13.12 114.47 42.81
N GLY A 1083 13.54 115.32 41.88
CA GLY A 1083 13.51 116.78 42.01
C GLY A 1083 14.34 117.46 40.91
N PRO A 1084 14.37 118.80 40.83
CA PRO A 1084 15.13 119.51 39.82
C PRO A 1084 16.63 119.18 39.95
N GLY A 1085 17.14 118.39 39.01
CA GLY A 1085 18.56 118.04 38.92
C GLY A 1085 19.01 116.68 39.49
N CYS A 1086 18.14 115.87 40.10
CA CYS A 1086 18.48 114.50 40.51
C CYS A 1086 17.62 113.45 39.78
N PHE A 1087 18.26 112.63 38.93
CA PHE A 1087 17.64 111.52 38.22
C PHE A 1087 18.54 110.29 38.11
N THR A 1088 17.95 109.10 37.98
CA THR A 1088 18.66 107.85 37.64
C THR A 1088 17.97 107.15 36.47
N THR A 1089 18.71 106.35 35.71
CA THR A 1089 18.18 105.55 34.60
C THR A 1089 18.49 104.07 34.80
N ALA A 1090 17.51 103.19 34.71
CA ALA A 1090 17.69 101.74 34.75
C ALA A 1090 17.32 101.10 33.40
N THR A 1091 18.06 100.08 32.98
CA THR A 1091 17.91 99.47 31.66
C THR A 1091 17.44 98.03 31.78
N VAL A 1092 16.41 97.63 31.00
CA VAL A 1092 15.92 96.24 30.91
C VAL A 1092 16.17 95.71 29.51
N SER A 1093 16.76 94.52 29.40
CA SER A 1093 17.01 93.87 28.09
C SER A 1093 16.22 92.57 27.94
N LEU A 1094 15.59 92.39 26.77
CA LEU A 1094 14.87 91.17 26.36
C LEU A 1094 15.62 90.51 25.20
N SER A 1095 15.88 89.20 25.26
CA SER A 1095 16.41 88.44 24.13
C SER A 1095 15.46 87.30 23.71
N ALA A 1096 15.36 87.08 22.39
CA ALA A 1096 14.68 85.93 21.79
C ALA A 1096 15.66 85.14 20.91
N THR A 1097 15.84 83.84 21.17
CA THR A 1097 16.76 82.92 20.48
C THR A 1097 16.01 81.96 19.54
N ALA A 1098 16.68 81.36 18.55
CA ALA A 1098 16.08 80.51 17.50
C ALA A 1098 15.53 79.14 18.01
N CYS A 1099 14.51 78.61 17.31
CA CYS A 1099 13.67 77.46 17.70
C CYS A 1099 14.48 76.17 17.98
N LEU A 1100 14.19 75.54 19.12
CA LEU A 1100 14.38 74.10 19.35
C LEU A 1100 12.98 73.49 19.45
N GLY A 1101 12.67 72.47 18.64
CA GLY A 1101 11.39 71.74 18.76
C GLY A 1101 11.30 71.01 20.11
N CYS A 1102 10.10 70.59 20.51
CA CYS A 1102 9.96 69.69 21.66
C CYS A 1102 10.60 68.34 21.30
N SER A 1103 11.53 67.87 22.12
CA SER A 1103 12.18 66.57 21.94
C SER A 1103 12.34 65.86 23.27
N ILE A 1104 11.89 64.60 23.32
CA ILE A 1104 12.13 63.73 24.47
C ILE A 1104 13.38 62.89 24.20
N SER A 1105 14.28 62.83 25.17
CA SER A 1105 15.47 61.99 25.18
C SER A 1105 15.38 61.00 26.34
N LEU A 1106 15.79 59.75 26.11
CA LEU A 1106 15.82 58.71 27.14
C LEU A 1106 17.21 58.68 27.78
N ASN A 1107 17.26 58.48 29.09
CA ASN A 1107 18.51 58.29 29.84
C ASN A 1107 18.34 57.11 30.82
N PRO A 1108 19.01 55.97 30.62
CA PRO A 1108 19.87 55.64 29.49
C PRO A 1108 19.11 55.63 28.15
N ALA A 1109 19.85 55.79 27.05
CA ALA A 1109 19.28 55.85 25.69
C ALA A 1109 18.48 54.57 25.33
N ILE A 1110 18.82 53.44 25.95
CA ILE A 1110 18.06 52.20 25.94
C ILE A 1110 17.51 52.00 27.36
N PRO A 1111 16.18 52.10 27.57
CA PRO A 1111 15.56 51.85 28.87
C PRO A 1111 15.92 50.48 29.45
N VAL A 1112 16.01 50.39 30.78
CA VAL A 1112 16.44 49.16 31.44
C VAL A 1112 15.29 48.17 31.50
N GLN A 1113 15.44 47.04 30.81
CA GLN A 1113 14.50 45.93 30.83
C GLN A 1113 14.89 44.92 31.92
N SER A 1114 13.93 44.49 32.75
CA SER A 1114 14.19 43.46 33.76
C SER A 1114 14.32 42.08 33.11
N ALA A 1115 14.98 41.16 33.82
CA ALA A 1115 14.78 39.73 33.55
C ALA A 1115 13.31 39.34 33.75
N CYS A 1116 12.96 38.11 33.37
CA CYS A 1116 11.63 37.57 33.62
C CYS A 1116 11.32 37.59 35.13
N ASN A 1117 10.11 38.01 35.47
CA ASN A 1117 9.52 37.97 36.79
C ASN A 1117 8.40 36.92 36.78
N ASP A 1118 8.55 35.91 37.64
CA ASP A 1118 7.52 34.92 37.93
C ASP A 1118 6.44 35.57 38.82
N ASN A 1119 5.19 35.52 38.38
CA ASN A 1119 4.02 36.04 39.09
C ASN A 1119 3.54 35.09 40.22
N GLY A 1120 4.33 34.08 40.58
CA GLY A 1120 4.05 33.16 41.67
C GLY A 1120 3.42 31.84 41.21
N THR A 1121 3.49 31.52 39.92
CA THR A 1121 3.11 30.19 39.40
C THR A 1121 4.26 29.59 38.59
N ALA A 1122 5.12 28.84 39.27
CA ALA A 1122 6.42 28.35 38.76
C ALA A 1122 6.38 27.45 37.49
N THR A 1123 5.20 27.15 36.94
CA THR A 1123 5.01 26.26 35.79
C THR A 1123 4.22 26.89 34.64
N SER A 1124 3.75 28.14 34.78
CA SER A 1124 2.93 28.78 33.75
C SER A 1124 3.71 29.88 33.06
N ALA A 1125 4.10 29.63 31.81
CA ALA A 1125 4.74 30.66 30.98
C ALA A 1125 3.75 31.77 30.55
N ALA A 1126 2.45 31.61 30.81
CA ALA A 1126 1.40 32.52 30.35
C ALA A 1126 1.24 33.77 31.24
N ASP A 1127 1.73 33.73 32.48
CA ASP A 1127 1.68 34.83 33.44
C ASP A 1127 3.06 35.39 33.83
N ASP A 1128 4.13 34.84 33.22
CA ASP A 1128 5.48 35.37 33.29
C ASP A 1128 5.60 36.70 32.53
N TYR A 1129 6.27 37.68 33.15
CA TYR A 1129 6.35 39.04 32.59
C TYR A 1129 7.67 39.72 32.86
N PHE A 1130 7.93 40.81 32.16
CA PHE A 1130 9.06 41.67 32.46
C PHE A 1130 8.60 43.12 32.65
N THR A 1131 9.45 43.92 33.26
CA THR A 1131 9.21 45.34 33.47
C THR A 1131 10.24 46.15 32.71
N VAL A 1132 9.88 47.38 32.35
CA VAL A 1132 10.75 48.33 31.67
C VAL A 1132 10.84 49.59 32.52
N THR A 1133 12.07 49.99 32.85
CA THR A 1133 12.35 51.23 33.57
C THR A 1133 12.81 52.31 32.60
N VAL A 1134 11.96 53.31 32.42
CA VAL A 1134 12.17 54.45 31.53
C VAL A 1134 12.53 55.66 32.39
N GLN A 1135 13.55 56.42 32.02
CA GLN A 1135 13.75 57.78 32.53
C GLN A 1135 13.94 58.69 31.30
N ALA A 1136 13.19 59.78 31.28
CA ALA A 1136 13.16 60.68 30.12
C ALA A 1136 13.48 62.12 30.54
N THR A 1137 14.13 62.86 29.65
CA THR A 1137 14.27 64.32 29.73
C THR A 1137 13.60 64.94 28.50
N ALA A 1138 13.09 66.16 28.63
CA ALA A 1138 12.55 66.90 27.50
C ALA A 1138 13.25 68.24 27.34
N VAL A 1139 13.48 68.60 26.09
CA VAL A 1139 13.74 69.99 25.69
C VAL A 1139 12.40 70.55 25.24
N ASN A 1140 11.96 71.67 25.83
CA ASN A 1140 10.68 72.32 25.54
C ASN A 1140 9.43 71.42 25.73
N GLY A 1141 9.42 70.60 26.80
CA GLY A 1141 8.26 69.78 27.19
C GLY A 1141 7.04 70.61 27.61
N GLY A 1142 5.89 69.93 27.71
CA GLY A 1142 4.61 70.52 28.09
C GLY A 1142 4.59 71.07 29.52
N ALA A 1143 3.55 71.85 29.82
CA ALA A 1143 3.44 72.64 31.05
C ALA A 1143 3.48 71.80 32.35
N SER A 1144 3.09 70.53 32.30
CA SER A 1144 3.12 69.59 33.42
C SER A 1144 4.53 69.13 33.81
N GLY A 1145 5.50 69.22 32.88
CA GLY A 1145 6.84 68.70 33.08
C GLY A 1145 6.89 67.18 33.26
N LYS A 1146 5.94 66.44 32.68
CA LYS A 1146 5.80 64.99 32.82
C LYS A 1146 5.73 64.26 31.48
N TYR A 1147 6.11 62.98 31.50
CA TYR A 1147 5.95 62.04 30.39
C TYR A 1147 5.07 60.83 30.74
N GLU A 1148 4.39 60.30 29.74
CA GLU A 1148 3.67 59.03 29.77
C GLU A 1148 4.45 57.96 29.01
N VAL A 1149 4.33 56.72 29.45
CA VAL A 1149 4.79 55.50 28.77
C VAL A 1149 3.55 54.76 28.28
N VAL A 1150 3.48 54.49 26.98
CA VAL A 1150 2.26 54.06 26.29
C VAL A 1150 2.56 52.92 25.33
N ILE A 1151 1.70 51.91 25.30
CA ILE A 1151 1.73 50.84 24.29
C ILE A 1151 0.53 50.98 23.34
N GLY A 1152 0.72 50.62 22.07
CA GLY A 1152 -0.34 50.72 21.05
C GLY A 1152 -0.77 52.16 20.73
N ALA A 1153 0.12 53.14 20.89
CA ALA A 1153 -0.14 54.52 20.47
C ALA A 1153 -0.18 54.63 18.94
N ASN A 1154 -1.00 55.54 18.43
CA ASN A 1154 -1.07 55.89 17.02
C ASN A 1154 0.24 56.58 16.55
N LEU A 1155 0.43 56.66 15.23
CA LEU A 1155 1.61 57.29 14.61
C LEU A 1155 1.80 58.77 14.98
N ASP A 1156 0.74 59.49 15.34
CA ASP A 1156 0.81 60.88 15.84
C ASP A 1156 1.12 60.97 17.34
N GLY A 1157 1.20 59.82 18.03
CA GLY A 1157 1.43 59.74 19.47
C GLY A 1157 0.18 59.75 20.33
N THR A 1158 -1.02 59.82 19.74
CA THR A 1158 -2.31 59.76 20.45
C THR A 1158 -2.78 58.33 20.68
N GLY A 1159 -3.82 58.13 21.50
CA GLY A 1159 -4.37 56.79 21.78
C GLY A 1159 -3.43 55.89 22.59
N GLY A 1160 -3.65 54.58 22.53
CA GLY A 1160 -2.88 53.57 23.25
C GLY A 1160 -3.22 53.42 24.74
N THR A 1161 -2.66 52.39 25.35
CA THR A 1161 -2.80 52.10 26.79
C THR A 1161 -1.65 52.75 27.55
N VAL A 1162 -1.97 53.72 28.41
CA VAL A 1162 -1.00 54.42 29.26
C VAL A 1162 -0.64 53.53 30.46
N LEU A 1163 0.66 53.27 30.64
CA LEU A 1163 1.17 52.36 31.66
C LEU A 1163 1.56 53.05 32.97
N ASN A 1164 1.68 54.38 32.98
CA ASN A 1164 1.95 55.22 34.16
C ASN A 1164 0.92 56.37 34.26
N ALA A 1165 -0.33 56.02 34.57
CA ALA A 1165 -1.43 56.99 34.63
C ALA A 1165 -1.09 58.23 35.51
N GLY A 1166 -1.29 59.43 34.96
CA GLY A 1166 -0.96 60.71 35.61
C GLY A 1166 0.45 61.26 35.35
N GLY A 1167 1.25 60.52 34.56
CA GLY A 1167 2.56 60.92 34.07
C GLY A 1167 3.67 60.97 35.13
N THR A 1168 4.89 60.66 34.72
CA THR A 1168 6.09 60.73 35.56
C THR A 1168 6.85 62.01 35.26
N ALA A 1169 7.34 62.71 36.28
CA ALA A 1169 8.14 63.92 36.08
C ALA A 1169 9.39 63.60 35.23
N TYR A 1170 9.75 64.51 34.31
CA TYR A 1170 11.03 64.40 33.61
C TYR A 1170 12.19 64.29 34.61
N SER A 1171 13.28 63.64 34.18
CA SER A 1171 14.44 63.19 34.97
C SER A 1171 14.13 62.23 36.13
N THR A 1172 12.88 61.77 36.30
CA THR A 1172 12.51 60.71 37.23
C THR A 1172 12.24 59.40 36.48
N ALA A 1173 12.71 58.27 37.02
CA ALA A 1173 12.49 56.96 36.43
C ALA A 1173 11.06 56.44 36.72
N ALA A 1174 10.43 55.82 35.72
CA ALA A 1174 9.18 55.10 35.80
C ALA A 1174 9.41 53.65 35.41
N THR A 1175 9.12 52.72 36.32
CA THR A 1175 9.09 51.29 36.02
C THR A 1175 7.67 50.88 35.68
N VAL A 1176 7.46 50.33 34.48
CA VAL A 1176 6.16 49.93 33.96
C VAL A 1176 6.20 48.48 33.46
N GLY A 1177 5.09 47.74 33.62
CA GLY A 1177 4.98 46.35 33.17
C GLY A 1177 4.22 45.47 34.17
N THR A 1178 3.39 44.57 33.64
CA THR A 1178 2.57 43.58 34.35
C THR A 1178 2.41 42.33 33.46
N ALA A 1179 1.87 41.23 34.02
CA ALA A 1179 1.53 39.99 33.29
C ALA A 1179 0.72 40.23 32.01
N THR A 1180 -0.16 41.23 32.00
CA THR A 1180 -1.04 41.51 30.86
C THR A 1180 -0.48 42.54 29.87
N THR A 1181 0.67 43.14 30.14
CA THR A 1181 1.22 44.22 29.29
C THR A 1181 2.54 43.86 28.63
N PHE A 1182 3.44 43.13 29.31
CA PHE A 1182 4.75 42.72 28.78
C PHE A 1182 5.04 41.25 29.09
N MET A 1183 4.55 40.35 28.24
CA MET A 1183 4.71 38.90 28.42
C MET A 1183 6.14 38.43 28.11
N ALA A 1184 6.68 37.55 28.95
CA ALA A 1184 7.99 36.91 28.75
C ALA A 1184 7.83 35.50 28.14
N ASN A 1185 7.54 35.42 26.82
CA ASN A 1185 7.29 34.15 26.11
C ASN A 1185 8.38 33.78 25.08
N GLY A 1186 9.53 34.46 25.09
CA GLY A 1186 10.64 34.20 24.18
C GLY A 1186 10.48 34.75 22.75
N SER A 1187 9.30 35.24 22.34
CA SER A 1187 9.05 35.71 20.96
C SER A 1187 8.46 37.12 20.87
N SER A 1188 7.72 37.58 21.88
CA SER A 1188 6.98 38.85 21.82
C SER A 1188 7.88 40.06 22.03
N THR A 1189 7.72 41.07 21.16
CA THR A 1189 8.34 42.40 21.29
C THR A 1189 7.26 43.48 21.23
N TYR A 1190 7.45 44.58 21.96
CA TYR A 1190 6.46 45.65 22.08
C TYR A 1190 7.07 46.98 21.67
N LEU A 1191 6.37 47.72 20.80
CA LEU A 1191 6.71 49.12 20.50
C LEU A 1191 6.15 50.01 21.61
N VAL A 1192 7.06 50.62 22.38
CA VAL A 1192 6.74 51.49 23.52
C VAL A 1192 6.94 52.94 23.11
N THR A 1193 5.92 53.76 23.33
CA THR A 1193 5.95 55.22 23.10
C THR A 1193 6.10 55.96 24.41
N VAL A 1194 7.12 56.81 24.50
CA VAL A 1194 7.34 57.75 25.60
C VAL A 1194 6.98 59.14 25.10
N ARG A 1195 5.88 59.72 25.61
CA ARG A 1195 5.34 61.00 25.12
C ARG A 1195 5.18 62.01 26.24
N ASP A 1196 5.18 63.28 25.89
CA ASP A 1196 4.86 64.36 26.82
C ASP A 1196 3.39 64.27 27.21
N LEU A 1197 3.10 64.45 28.51
CA LEU A 1197 1.75 64.29 29.05
C LEU A 1197 0.76 65.31 28.44
N ASP A 1198 1.18 66.57 28.28
CA ASP A 1198 0.31 67.63 27.76
C ASP A 1198 0.30 67.67 26.23
N THR A 1199 1.37 67.16 25.62
CA THR A 1199 1.63 67.25 24.19
C THR A 1199 1.95 65.87 23.62
N PRO A 1200 0.95 64.99 23.40
CA PRO A 1200 1.18 63.61 22.96
C PRO A 1200 2.01 63.45 21.67
N THR A 1201 2.07 64.51 20.85
CA THR A 1201 2.88 64.59 19.63
C THR A 1201 4.37 64.81 19.90
N CYS A 1202 4.76 65.26 21.09
CA CYS A 1202 6.16 65.31 21.52
C CYS A 1202 6.53 63.97 22.15
N LYS A 1203 7.12 63.09 21.35
CA LYS A 1203 7.37 61.70 21.74
C LYS A 1203 8.69 61.16 21.24
N THR A 1204 9.08 60.04 21.81
CA THR A 1204 10.11 59.13 21.32
C THR A 1204 9.60 57.69 21.48
N THR A 1205 10.13 56.75 20.71
CA THR A 1205 9.70 55.33 20.75
C THR A 1205 10.90 54.42 20.83
N PHE A 1206 10.73 53.24 21.44
CA PHE A 1206 11.70 52.16 21.41
C PHE A 1206 10.98 50.80 21.40
N THR A 1207 11.66 49.77 20.94
CA THR A 1207 11.12 48.39 20.92
C THR A 1207 11.79 47.56 22.00
N THR A 1208 11.01 46.79 22.77
CA THR A 1208 11.56 45.85 23.77
C THR A 1208 12.20 44.64 23.08
N THR A 1209 13.18 44.01 23.71
CA THR A 1209 13.67 42.69 23.26
C THR A 1209 12.78 41.57 23.82
N ALA A 1210 12.68 40.45 23.12
CA ALA A 1210 11.99 39.27 23.62
C ALA A 1210 12.71 38.72 24.87
N VAL A 1211 11.95 38.31 25.89
CA VAL A 1211 12.46 37.72 27.13
C VAL A 1211 11.92 36.31 27.24
N GLN A 1212 12.81 35.34 27.43
CA GLN A 1212 12.45 33.94 27.73
C GLN A 1212 11.69 33.85 29.05
N SER A 1213 10.72 32.94 29.09
CA SER A 1213 9.99 32.60 30.32
C SER A 1213 10.97 32.12 31.39
N CYS A 1214 10.71 32.47 32.65
CA CYS A 1214 11.49 32.04 33.80
C CYS A 1214 10.91 30.78 34.44
N SER A 1215 9.69 30.40 34.05
CA SER A 1215 9.12 29.08 34.29
C SER A 1215 9.87 28.02 33.47
N VAL A 1216 10.66 27.17 34.13
CA VAL A 1216 11.29 25.99 33.51
C VAL A 1216 10.25 24.89 33.33
N CYS A 1217 9.78 24.70 32.10
CA CYS A 1217 9.08 23.46 31.75
C CYS A 1217 10.12 22.36 31.46
N PRO A 1218 10.13 21.23 32.18
CA PRO A 1218 10.89 20.06 31.75
C PRO A 1218 10.32 19.52 30.43
N PRO A 1219 11.15 19.00 29.52
CA PRO A 1219 10.67 18.32 28.34
C PRO A 1219 10.17 16.93 28.73
N GLN A 1220 8.86 16.80 28.95
CA GLN A 1220 7.99 15.63 28.67
C GLN A 1220 6.72 15.67 29.55
N LEU A 1221 5.60 15.29 28.93
CA LEU A 1221 4.26 15.03 29.49
C LEU A 1221 3.41 16.25 29.85
N CYS A 1222 2.52 16.64 28.93
CA CYS A 1222 1.13 16.99 29.27
C CYS A 1222 0.23 16.87 28.02
N ILE A 1223 -0.46 15.73 27.93
CA ILE A 1223 -1.71 15.56 27.17
C ILE A 1223 -2.84 16.20 28.00
N PRO A 1224 -3.74 17.02 27.43
CA PRO A 1224 -4.95 17.39 28.14
C PRO A 1224 -6.02 16.29 27.94
N MET A 1225 -6.12 15.38 28.92
CA MET A 1225 -7.40 14.70 29.17
C MET A 1225 -8.33 15.66 29.91
N THR A 1226 -9.35 16.16 29.23
CA THR A 1226 -10.57 16.64 29.91
C THR A 1226 -11.80 16.15 29.17
N GLY A 1227 -12.60 15.35 29.85
CA GLY A 1227 -13.89 14.88 29.35
C GLY A 1227 -14.54 13.86 30.27
N LEU A 1228 -14.79 14.22 31.54
CA LEU A 1228 -15.81 13.56 32.37
C LEU A 1228 -16.22 14.45 33.56
N LYS A 1229 -17.43 15.02 33.48
CA LYS A 1229 -18.42 15.12 34.57
C LYS A 1229 -19.74 15.70 34.04
N GLN A 1230 -20.56 14.85 33.44
CA GLN A 1230 -21.89 14.45 33.96
C GLN A 1230 -22.40 13.25 33.16
#